data_AF-A0A9E3B2F8-F1
#
_entry.id   AF-A0A9E3B2F8-F1
#
_cell.length_a   1.000
_cell.length_b   1.000
_cell.length_c   1.000
_cell.angle_alpha   90.00
_cell.angle_beta   90.00
_cell.angle_gamma   90.00
#
_symmetry.space_group_name_H-M   'P 1'
#
loop_
_entity.id
_entity.type
_entity.pdbx_description
1 polymer ?
#
loop_
_entity_poly.entity_id
_entity_poly.type
_entity_poly.pdbx_seq_one_letter_code
_entity_poly.pdbx_strand_id
1 'polypeptide(L)'
;MVSEAIELFYSYAHEDEALRNRLNNHLSLLRQQGFIRAWYDRDINAGSLWAQEIDAHLASARIILLLVSPSFLASDYCYGIEMKEAMRRHEAGEATVIPIILRPCDWEDASFAKLHALPKDAKAVTMWANRDAAFTDIAKGIRKLVNQLNGNSPATSSEDTTLRTKGTQKERSAGEKPMQSAPTINTPALKRAVDRYYKELEGYRGKADYELALRSAFQNLLADTAHQVKWTLIPEQTLDSGVRPDGVLRDTFDLKRGFWEAKGPKSDLDKEIAKKIASGYPLTNTIFENTQRAVLYQNKKRMPTEFDLQNRNDVSDLLKQFFTYTEPDIENFETAVQEFKERIPELAKALLAILEREYKVNRRFISAFDTFAELCRTSLDPKITPDVINEMLIQHLLTERLFRTIFDNPDFVRRNVIASEIEKVIEALASRSFNRNDFLKSLDRFYVAIEGAARGIDSWSERQHFLNTVYERFFQGYSVKRADTYGIVYTPQEIVDFMCASVEEVLQREFGKSIAEPDVQILDPATGTGSFIVNLLHRIPRHKLKYKYQHDLFCNEIMLLPYYIASLNIEHEYYAKMGEYEPFEGVCFTDTLELAEGRQLPLFVEENTERVKREKDAQIMVVIGNPPYNVGQVSENDNNKNRKYSVIDQGIHDTYAKDSKATLNTKLYDAYVKFFRWAVDRLQGRDGIVCFISNNSFIDQTAFDGMRKHLQKDFTQIYHLDLHGNVRKNPKLSGTTHNVFGIQVGVGITIAIRSSAHATQRLYYYRVPENWRKTEKLVFLRESHCITGIQWSELYSDERHSWIITGMRPEFTTFLQMSAKNAKNAKTLDTTTIFKNYSLGISTNRDGVVYDFNYQTLIKRVEQFIDNYNTEVFRWIRGGHSKDIDSFLSYEKIKWSRNLKRDLRNGRFAQFDKDTIRQSLYRPFSTKWLYYADILVDERGQASIFFPNVASEGENAVIVVGGYGRKEFAILASKLIPNLNFYADPAQCFPFYTYNEDGTNRRENITDWALTQFQTKYGPLVTKWDIFHYVYAMLHHPQYRERYAENLKRDLPHIPLLHTREAFESCVQIGKQLMNMHINYEQAKEYSKLEWFENEGVPFSWRVEKMRLSNDKRVVVVNDSLRLGPIPPECFEYRLGNRSALDWVI
;
A
#
# COMPACT_ATOMS: atom_id res chain seq x y z
N MET A 1 22.66 -26.15 29.62
CA MET A 1 21.91 -25.10 30.34
C MET A 1 21.89 -23.87 29.46
N VAL A 2 20.72 -23.37 29.10
CA VAL A 2 20.60 -22.10 28.35
C VAL A 2 20.86 -20.99 29.37
N SER A 3 21.88 -20.14 29.17
CA SER A 3 22.12 -19.02 30.08
C SER A 3 20.96 -18.03 29.94
N GLU A 4 20.38 -17.62 31.06
CA GLU A 4 19.29 -16.66 31.09
C GLU A 4 19.78 -15.29 30.59
N ALA A 5 18.95 -14.59 29.79
CA ALA A 5 19.33 -13.32 29.19
C ALA A 5 19.56 -12.25 30.26
N ILE A 6 20.66 -11.51 30.17
CA ILE A 6 21.00 -10.47 31.16
C ILE A 6 20.09 -9.25 30.96
N GLU A 7 19.35 -8.84 31.99
CA GLU A 7 18.51 -7.64 31.94
C GLU A 7 19.37 -6.36 31.94
N LEU A 8 19.10 -5.49 30.98
CA LEU A 8 19.80 -4.24 30.72
C LEU A 8 18.86 -3.04 30.87
N PHE A 9 19.28 -2.05 31.66
CA PHE A 9 18.55 -0.81 31.92
C PHE A 9 19.28 0.41 31.36
N TYR A 10 18.53 1.39 30.81
CA TYR A 10 19.05 2.68 30.37
C TYR A 10 18.61 3.79 31.33
N SER A 11 19.54 4.46 32.00
CA SER A 11 19.28 5.73 32.69
C SER A 11 19.65 6.88 31.77
N TYR A 12 18.67 7.70 31.36
CA TYR A 12 18.85 8.74 30.35
C TYR A 12 17.83 9.88 30.50
N ALA A 13 18.22 11.09 30.10
CA ALA A 13 17.29 12.22 30.02
C ALA A 13 16.42 12.13 28.75
N HIS A 14 15.16 12.59 28.81
CA HIS A 14 14.21 12.47 27.70
C HIS A 14 14.72 13.13 26.40
N GLU A 15 15.51 14.19 26.52
CA GLU A 15 16.17 14.90 25.42
C GLU A 15 17.19 14.05 24.63
N ASP A 16 17.59 12.89 25.17
CA ASP A 16 18.51 11.93 24.55
C ASP A 16 17.82 10.69 23.99
N GLU A 17 16.48 10.65 23.95
CA GLU A 17 15.70 9.51 23.48
C GLU A 17 16.11 9.05 22.07
N ALA A 18 16.39 10.00 21.17
CA ALA A 18 16.83 9.69 19.81
C ALA A 18 18.18 8.94 19.78
N LEU A 19 19.12 9.29 20.66
CA LEU A 19 20.43 8.64 20.75
C LEU A 19 20.32 7.29 21.49
N ARG A 20 19.48 7.21 22.51
CA ARG A 20 19.12 5.94 23.20
C ARG A 20 18.51 4.93 22.23
N ASN A 21 17.56 5.37 21.38
CA ASN A 21 16.94 4.55 20.35
C ASN A 21 17.97 4.01 19.35
N ARG A 22 18.93 4.85 18.93
CA ARG A 22 20.02 4.39 18.06
C ARG A 22 20.92 3.38 18.74
N LEU A 23 21.32 3.62 19.99
CA LEU A 23 22.10 2.64 20.77
C LEU A 23 21.36 1.30 20.90
N ASN A 24 20.06 1.33 21.20
CA ASN A 24 19.23 0.12 21.28
C ASN A 24 19.20 -0.67 19.96
N ASN A 25 19.16 0.01 18.82
CA ASN A 25 19.24 -0.63 17.50
C ASN A 25 20.60 -1.32 17.29
N HIS A 26 21.69 -0.69 17.72
CA HIS A 26 23.04 -1.28 17.65
C HIS A 26 23.23 -2.48 18.60
N LEU A 27 22.43 -2.58 19.67
CA LEU A 27 22.39 -3.75 20.55
C LEU A 27 21.43 -4.86 20.07
N SER A 28 20.74 -4.68 18.94
CA SER A 28 19.76 -5.64 18.42
C SER A 28 20.31 -7.05 18.22
N LEU A 29 21.56 -7.19 17.78
CA LEU A 29 22.19 -8.50 17.59
C LEU A 29 22.40 -9.23 18.93
N LEU A 30 22.79 -8.52 20.00
CA LEU A 30 22.91 -9.11 21.34
C LEU A 30 21.55 -9.56 21.88
N ARG A 31 20.48 -8.80 21.58
CA ARG A 31 19.11 -9.16 21.93
C ARG A 31 18.58 -10.36 21.15
N GLN A 32 18.78 -10.38 19.82
CA GLN A 32 18.35 -11.49 18.96
C GLN A 32 19.07 -12.80 19.29
N GLN A 33 20.32 -12.70 19.75
CA GLN A 33 21.11 -13.84 20.24
C GLN A 33 20.72 -14.28 21.66
N GLY A 34 19.77 -13.59 22.31
CA GLY A 34 19.33 -13.90 23.67
C GLY A 34 20.33 -13.54 24.77
N PHE A 35 21.39 -12.79 24.46
CA PHE A 35 22.44 -12.45 25.43
C PHE A 35 22.01 -11.36 26.41
N ILE A 36 21.16 -10.42 25.96
CA ILE A 36 20.60 -9.36 26.79
C ILE A 36 19.10 -9.21 26.54
N ARG A 37 18.39 -8.76 27.57
CA ARG A 37 17.01 -8.27 27.46
C ARG A 37 17.03 -6.78 27.84
N ALA A 38 16.80 -5.90 26.87
CA ALA A 38 16.79 -4.46 27.13
C ALA A 38 15.35 -4.00 27.43
N TRP A 39 15.16 -3.26 28.52
CA TRP A 39 13.90 -2.60 28.86
C TRP A 39 13.93 -1.12 28.43
N TYR A 40 12.79 -0.55 28.03
CA TYR A 40 12.66 0.87 27.66
C TYR A 40 11.33 1.47 28.18
N ASP A 41 11.33 2.77 28.48
CA ASP A 41 10.23 3.53 29.12
C ASP A 41 8.88 3.55 28.36
N ARG A 42 8.86 3.15 27.09
CA ARG A 42 7.65 3.06 26.26
C ARG A 42 6.87 1.74 26.38
N ASP A 43 7.35 0.77 27.17
CA ASP A 43 6.55 -0.40 27.58
C ASP A 43 5.75 -0.15 28.88
N ILE A 44 5.80 1.07 29.42
CA ILE A 44 4.93 1.56 30.49
C ILE A 44 3.54 1.78 29.91
N ASN A 45 2.58 0.98 30.37
CA ASN A 45 1.17 1.18 30.04
C ASN A 45 0.68 2.52 30.62
N ALA A 46 -0.18 3.22 29.89
CA ALA A 46 -0.86 4.42 30.40
C ALA A 46 -1.66 4.07 31.68
N GLY A 47 -1.12 4.42 32.85
CA GLY A 47 -1.77 4.20 34.15
C GLY A 47 -0.86 3.81 35.33
N SER A 48 0.41 3.44 35.12
CA SER A 48 1.35 3.15 36.22
C SER A 48 2.02 4.41 36.78
N LEU A 49 2.33 4.40 38.07
CA LEU A 49 3.15 5.44 38.72
C LEU A 49 4.57 5.34 38.13
N TRP A 50 4.91 6.27 37.23
CA TRP A 50 6.12 6.27 36.39
C TRP A 50 7.42 5.98 37.18
N ALA A 51 7.51 6.46 38.43
CA ALA A 51 8.66 6.22 39.30
C ALA A 51 8.76 4.75 39.81
N GLN A 52 7.64 4.07 40.06
CA GLN A 52 7.64 2.72 40.66
C GLN A 52 8.06 1.61 39.68
N GLU A 53 7.75 1.74 38.38
CA GLU A 53 8.19 0.78 37.37
C GLU A 53 9.66 0.99 36.98
N ILE A 54 10.12 2.24 36.97
CA ILE A 54 11.54 2.58 36.80
C ILE A 54 12.37 2.00 37.95
N ASP A 55 11.93 2.17 39.20
CA ASP A 55 12.60 1.61 40.37
C ASP A 55 12.66 0.07 40.34
N ALA A 56 11.59 -0.59 39.87
CA ALA A 56 11.54 -2.04 39.76
C ALA A 56 12.54 -2.60 38.73
N HIS A 57 12.64 -1.99 37.55
CA HIS A 57 13.61 -2.41 36.52
C HIS A 57 15.04 -1.98 36.84
N LEU A 58 15.22 -0.82 37.48
CA LEU A 58 16.50 -0.42 38.02
C LEU A 58 16.97 -1.37 39.13
N ALA A 59 16.07 -2.00 39.89
CA ALA A 59 16.39 -2.98 40.94
C ALA A 59 16.65 -4.41 40.41
N SER A 60 16.09 -4.79 39.26
CA SER A 60 16.31 -6.13 38.68
C SER A 60 17.45 -6.19 37.66
N ALA A 61 17.80 -5.06 37.03
CA ALA A 61 18.82 -5.03 35.99
C ALA A 61 20.21 -5.44 36.51
N ARG A 62 20.91 -6.27 35.73
CA ARG A 62 22.30 -6.70 36.00
C ARG A 62 23.32 -5.84 35.26
N ILE A 63 22.91 -5.15 34.20
CA ILE A 63 23.70 -4.13 33.51
C ILE A 63 22.91 -2.82 33.47
N ILE A 64 23.52 -1.73 33.91
CA ILE A 64 22.92 -0.39 33.93
C ILE A 64 23.76 0.55 33.07
N LEU A 65 23.18 1.15 32.04
CA LEU A 65 23.85 2.10 31.17
C LEU A 65 23.46 3.53 31.56
N LEU A 66 24.43 4.34 31.98
CA LEU A 66 24.21 5.78 32.22
C LEU A 66 24.48 6.53 30.93
N LEU A 67 23.46 7.09 30.29
CA LEU A 67 23.61 7.83 29.04
C LEU A 67 23.96 9.29 29.33
N VAL A 68 25.27 9.54 29.51
CA VAL A 68 25.81 10.80 30.02
C VAL A 68 25.77 11.90 28.95
N SER A 69 25.14 13.01 29.30
CA SER A 69 24.98 14.22 28.49
C SER A 69 24.78 15.44 29.42
N PRO A 70 24.83 16.68 28.90
CA PRO A 70 24.45 17.86 29.70
C PRO A 70 23.04 17.75 30.31
N SER A 71 22.08 17.18 29.58
CA SER A 71 20.70 17.00 30.05
C SER A 71 20.59 15.91 31.13
N PHE A 72 21.40 14.85 31.02
CA PHE A 72 21.49 13.82 32.06
C PHE A 72 22.04 14.37 33.37
N LEU A 73 23.12 15.15 33.33
CA LEU A 73 23.74 15.75 34.52
C LEU A 73 22.85 16.83 35.18
N ALA A 74 22.00 17.51 34.39
CA ALA A 74 21.08 18.53 34.87
C ALA A 74 19.76 17.99 35.44
N SER A 75 19.51 16.68 35.34
CA SER A 75 18.25 16.05 35.78
C SER A 75 18.31 15.62 37.25
N ASP A 76 17.50 16.26 38.10
CA ASP A 76 17.41 15.91 39.53
C ASP A 76 16.97 14.45 39.76
N TYR A 77 16.20 13.88 38.84
CA TYR A 77 15.73 12.50 38.92
C TYR A 77 16.79 11.49 38.43
N CYS A 78 17.31 11.66 37.21
CA CYS A 78 18.28 10.73 36.62
C CYS A 78 19.64 10.80 37.35
N TYR A 79 20.13 12.01 37.64
CA TYR A 79 21.40 12.20 38.34
C TYR A 79 21.25 12.08 39.87
N GLY A 80 20.15 12.60 40.44
CA GLY A 80 19.97 12.65 41.89
C GLY A 80 19.46 11.36 42.53
N ILE A 81 18.67 10.54 41.81
CA ILE A 81 18.01 9.33 42.32
C ILE A 81 18.52 8.07 41.60
N GLU A 82 18.30 7.95 40.28
CA GLU A 82 18.64 6.71 39.53
C GLU A 82 20.14 6.41 39.55
N MET A 83 20.98 7.43 39.31
CA MET A 83 22.43 7.27 39.30
C MET A 83 22.98 6.87 40.68
N LYS A 84 22.45 7.42 41.77
CA LYS A 84 22.90 7.07 43.13
C LYS A 84 22.58 5.61 43.46
N GLU A 85 21.39 5.16 43.13
CA GLU A 85 21.01 3.76 43.34
C GLU A 85 21.80 2.82 42.41
N ALA A 86 21.99 3.19 41.14
CA ALA A 86 22.84 2.43 40.22
C ALA A 86 24.27 2.26 40.77
N MET A 87 24.87 3.33 41.29
CA MET A 87 26.20 3.29 41.88
C MET A 87 26.25 2.47 43.17
N ARG A 88 25.23 2.56 44.04
CA ARG A 88 25.12 1.71 45.24
C ARG A 88 25.09 0.22 44.85
N ARG A 89 24.27 -0.15 43.87
CA ARG A 89 24.18 -1.53 43.34
C ARG A 89 25.47 -1.99 42.70
N HIS A 90 26.19 -1.08 42.04
CA HIS A 90 27.50 -1.37 41.48
C HIS A 90 28.55 -1.66 42.54
N GLU A 91 28.62 -0.84 43.58
CA GLU A 91 29.55 -1.01 44.70
C GLU A 91 29.22 -2.25 45.55
N ALA A 92 27.94 -2.62 45.64
CA ALA A 92 27.48 -3.85 46.27
C ALA A 92 27.68 -5.12 45.40
N GLY A 93 28.12 -4.97 44.14
CA GLY A 93 28.29 -6.09 43.20
C GLY A 93 26.99 -6.69 42.65
N GLU A 94 25.85 -6.02 42.89
CA GLU A 94 24.51 -6.44 42.45
C GLU A 94 24.26 -6.16 40.95
N ALA A 95 24.90 -5.11 40.40
CA ALA A 95 24.80 -4.73 38.99
C ALA A 95 26.13 -4.16 38.45
N THR A 96 26.32 -4.20 37.13
CA THR A 96 27.45 -3.52 36.48
C THR A 96 26.98 -2.22 35.83
N VAL A 97 27.52 -1.09 36.28
CA VAL A 97 27.22 0.24 35.72
C VAL A 97 28.24 0.60 34.65
N ILE A 98 27.78 1.15 33.52
CA ILE A 98 28.63 1.62 32.42
C ILE A 98 28.22 3.04 32.02
N PRO A 99 29.10 4.03 32.20
CA PRO A 99 28.90 5.36 31.63
C PRO A 99 29.03 5.32 30.11
N ILE A 100 28.00 5.77 29.39
CA ILE A 100 27.99 5.95 27.94
C ILE A 100 27.97 7.44 27.63
N ILE A 101 29.10 8.00 27.18
CA ILE A 101 29.20 9.44 26.90
C ILE A 101 28.52 9.73 25.57
N LEU A 102 27.31 10.31 25.61
CA LEU A 102 26.54 10.64 24.42
C LEU A 102 26.95 11.98 23.81
N ARG A 103 27.08 13.01 24.65
CA ARG A 103 27.41 14.39 24.27
C ARG A 103 28.57 14.92 25.12
N PRO A 104 29.41 15.84 24.60
CA PRO A 104 30.43 16.51 25.42
C PRO A 104 29.80 17.18 26.62
N CYS A 105 30.29 16.84 27.81
CA CYS A 105 29.88 17.42 29.09
C CYS A 105 31.00 17.20 30.11
N ASP A 106 30.96 17.97 31.19
CA ASP A 106 31.93 17.88 32.28
C ASP A 106 31.45 16.83 33.30
N TRP A 107 31.91 15.59 33.14
CA TRP A 107 31.50 14.44 33.96
C TRP A 107 32.66 13.81 34.74
N GLU A 108 33.88 14.35 34.61
CA GLU A 108 35.11 13.76 35.16
C GLU A 108 35.14 13.76 36.70
N ASP A 109 34.37 14.65 37.34
CA ASP A 109 34.19 14.72 38.80
C ASP A 109 32.90 14.02 39.30
N ALA A 110 32.14 13.36 38.43
CA ALA A 110 30.93 12.64 38.82
C ALA A 110 31.26 11.35 39.61
N SER A 111 30.35 10.88 40.46
CA SER A 111 30.54 9.67 41.28
C SER A 111 30.83 8.39 40.47
N PHE A 112 30.35 8.33 39.23
CA PHE A 112 30.61 7.23 38.28
C PHE A 112 31.88 7.43 37.43
N ALA A 113 32.61 8.55 37.56
CA ALA A 113 33.77 8.85 36.74
C ALA A 113 34.94 7.86 36.92
N LYS A 114 34.97 7.18 38.07
CA LYS A 114 35.90 6.06 38.36
C LYS A 114 35.65 4.80 37.53
N LEU A 115 34.53 4.73 36.79
CA LEU A 115 34.16 3.59 35.96
C LEU A 115 34.66 3.74 34.52
N HIS A 116 34.96 2.62 33.87
CA HIS A 116 35.39 2.64 32.47
C HIS A 116 34.22 3.05 31.55
N ALA A 117 34.28 4.26 31.01
CA ALA A 117 33.27 4.77 30.10
C ALA A 117 33.38 4.17 28.68
N LEU A 118 32.27 4.16 27.95
CA LEU A 118 32.20 3.90 26.51
C LEU A 118 31.61 5.15 25.80
N PRO A 119 31.85 5.37 24.50
CA PRO A 119 32.77 4.65 23.61
C PRO A 119 34.24 4.74 24.05
N LYS A 120 35.14 4.02 23.36
CA LYS A 120 36.58 4.05 23.58
C LYS A 120 37.13 5.48 23.76
N ASP A 121 38.05 5.64 24.71
CA ASP A 121 38.65 6.91 25.12
C ASP A 121 37.63 7.92 25.70
N ALA A 122 36.46 7.43 26.14
CA ALA A 122 35.32 8.22 26.61
C ALA A 122 34.86 9.33 25.64
N LYS A 123 35.20 9.18 24.35
CA LYS A 123 34.87 10.17 23.34
C LYS A 123 33.37 10.18 23.07
N ALA A 124 32.71 11.29 23.36
CA ALA A 124 31.28 11.47 23.20
C ALA A 124 30.77 11.03 21.82
N VAL A 125 29.67 10.26 21.76
CA VAL A 125 29.07 9.75 20.52
C VAL A 125 28.86 10.85 19.47
N THR A 126 28.42 12.04 19.86
CA THR A 126 28.20 13.16 18.91
C THR A 126 29.49 13.72 18.29
N MET A 127 30.66 13.44 18.88
CA MET A 127 31.98 13.87 18.39
C MET A 127 32.66 12.85 17.49
N TRP A 128 32.07 11.68 17.28
CA TRP A 128 32.54 10.72 16.29
C TRP A 128 32.13 11.17 14.89
N ALA A 129 33.08 11.15 13.95
CA ALA A 129 32.81 11.48 12.54
C ALA A 129 31.72 10.58 11.93
N ASN A 130 31.59 9.35 12.44
CA ASN A 130 30.46 8.46 12.18
C ASN A 130 29.89 7.98 13.52
N ARG A 131 28.65 8.36 13.82
CA ARG A 131 27.97 8.01 15.09
C ARG A 131 27.67 6.52 15.20
N ASP A 132 27.39 5.85 14.08
CA ASP A 132 27.17 4.40 14.06
C ASP A 132 28.44 3.61 14.35
N ALA A 133 29.62 4.16 14.01
CA ALA A 133 30.89 3.59 14.45
C ALA A 133 31.05 3.71 15.99
N ALA A 134 30.62 4.82 16.59
CA ALA A 134 30.63 5.00 18.05
C ALA A 134 29.69 4.02 18.75
N PHE A 135 28.46 3.86 18.24
CA PHE A 135 27.50 2.90 18.77
C PHE A 135 27.94 1.44 18.56
N THR A 136 28.61 1.13 17.45
CA THR A 136 29.23 -0.19 17.21
C THR A 136 30.32 -0.48 18.24
N ASP A 137 31.14 0.53 18.57
CA ASP A 137 32.17 0.41 19.60
C ASP A 137 31.55 0.14 20.99
N ILE A 138 30.50 0.89 21.35
CA ILE A 138 29.71 0.65 22.57
C ILE A 138 29.15 -0.79 22.59
N ALA A 139 28.54 -1.25 21.49
CA ALA A 139 27.97 -2.59 21.38
C ALA A 139 29.03 -3.70 21.53
N LYS A 140 30.23 -3.50 20.99
CA LYS A 140 31.37 -4.42 21.18
C LYS A 140 31.84 -4.43 22.64
N GLY A 141 31.87 -3.28 23.30
CA GLY A 141 32.19 -3.17 24.72
C GLY A 141 31.20 -3.95 25.60
N ILE A 142 29.90 -3.74 25.38
CA ILE A 142 28.84 -4.45 26.10
C ILE A 142 28.90 -5.96 25.83
N ARG A 143 29.15 -6.38 24.58
CA ARG A 143 29.31 -7.81 24.24
C ARG A 143 30.45 -8.48 25.03
N LYS A 144 31.59 -7.82 25.18
CA LYS A 144 32.71 -8.36 25.97
C LYS A 144 32.32 -8.57 27.43
N LEU A 145 31.62 -7.59 28.01
CA LEU A 145 31.13 -7.69 29.38
C LEU A 145 30.11 -8.84 29.55
N VAL A 146 29.14 -8.95 28.64
CA VAL A 146 28.12 -10.01 28.71
C VAL A 146 28.76 -11.40 28.60
N ASN A 147 29.79 -11.56 27.76
CA ASN A 147 30.54 -12.82 27.66
C ASN A 147 31.29 -13.16 28.97
N GLN A 148 31.85 -12.15 29.66
CA GLN A 148 32.50 -12.33 30.96
C GLN A 148 31.48 -12.72 32.05
N LEU A 149 30.31 -12.06 32.08
CA LEU A 149 29.24 -12.34 33.05
C LEU A 149 28.58 -13.71 32.85
N ASN A 150 28.61 -14.26 31.62
CA ASN A 150 28.09 -15.58 31.29
C ASN A 150 29.11 -16.72 31.42
N GLY A 151 30.32 -16.45 31.96
CA GLY A 151 31.30 -17.49 32.29
C GLY A 151 32.08 -18.10 31.11
N ASN A 152 31.99 -17.53 29.90
CA ASN A 152 32.76 -17.99 28.74
C ASN A 152 34.10 -17.23 28.65
N SER A 153 35.06 -17.62 29.49
CA SER A 153 36.47 -17.21 29.28
C SER A 153 37.14 -18.12 28.25
N PRO A 154 37.87 -17.58 27.25
CA PRO A 154 38.79 -18.37 26.43
C PRO A 154 39.96 -18.82 27.31
N ALA A 155 40.34 -20.09 27.19
CA ALA A 155 41.49 -20.66 27.88
C ALA A 155 42.77 -19.88 27.58
N THR A 156 43.53 -19.62 28.65
CA THR A 156 44.91 -19.14 28.69
C THR A 156 45.86 -20.06 27.91
N SER A 157 46.75 -19.47 27.12
CA SER A 157 48.07 -20.03 26.83
C SER A 157 49.12 -18.94 27.03
N SER A 158 50.01 -19.21 27.98
CA SER A 158 51.19 -18.44 28.40
C SER A 158 52.36 -18.56 27.40
N GLU A 159 53.41 -17.78 27.68
CA GLU A 159 54.78 -17.81 27.13
C GLU A 159 54.98 -17.05 25.79
N ASP A 160 56.03 -16.26 25.56
CA ASP A 160 57.14 -15.80 26.41
C ASP A 160 57.77 -14.54 25.80
N THR A 161 58.51 -13.88 26.66
CA THR A 161 59.40 -12.74 26.55
C THR A 161 60.44 -12.86 25.41
N THR A 162 60.69 -11.79 24.64
CA THR A 162 62.04 -11.18 24.50
C THR A 162 62.08 -9.93 23.61
N LEU A 163 62.84 -8.97 24.14
CA LEU A 163 63.30 -7.70 23.56
C LEU A 163 64.23 -7.92 22.35
N ARG A 164 64.15 -7.05 21.31
CA ARG A 164 65.08 -5.91 21.05
C ARG A 164 65.18 -5.51 19.56
N THR A 165 64.93 -4.21 19.35
CA THR A 165 65.63 -3.23 18.46
C THR A 165 65.50 -3.22 16.93
N LYS A 166 64.92 -2.08 16.50
CA LYS A 166 65.33 -1.14 15.43
C LYS A 166 65.37 -1.62 13.97
N GLY A 167 64.58 -0.92 13.14
CA GLY A 167 65.09 -0.38 11.88
C GLY A 167 64.12 -0.38 10.70
N THR A 168 63.77 0.84 10.27
CA THR A 168 63.49 1.27 8.88
C THR A 168 62.13 1.02 8.21
N GLN A 169 61.71 2.08 7.50
CA GLN A 169 60.49 2.34 6.76
C GLN A 169 60.15 1.29 5.69
N LYS A 170 58.85 0.98 5.50
CA LYS A 170 58.13 1.20 4.23
C LYS A 170 56.64 0.83 4.27
N GLU A 171 55.88 1.69 3.57
CA GLU A 171 54.63 1.45 2.85
C GLU A 171 53.33 1.10 3.62
N ARG A 172 52.40 2.06 3.57
CA ARG A 172 50.98 1.94 3.91
C ARG A 172 50.29 0.97 2.94
N SER A 173 49.58 -0.03 3.46
CA SER A 173 48.38 -0.57 2.84
C SER A 173 47.17 -0.21 3.70
N ALA A 174 46.16 0.37 3.07
CA ALA A 174 44.91 0.76 3.71
C ALA A 174 44.08 -0.49 4.02
N GLY A 175 43.74 -0.69 5.30
CA GLY A 175 42.81 -1.72 5.74
C GLY A 175 41.38 -1.35 5.37
N GLU A 176 40.73 -2.24 4.63
CA GLU A 176 39.32 -2.20 4.24
C GLU A 176 38.38 -2.18 5.46
N LYS A 177 37.27 -1.43 5.34
CA LYS A 177 36.16 -1.41 6.30
C LYS A 177 35.16 -2.54 5.97
N PRO A 178 34.42 -3.07 6.96
CA PRO A 178 33.58 -4.25 6.75
C PRO A 178 32.24 -3.94 6.05
N MET A 179 31.98 -4.75 5.04
CA MET A 179 30.80 -4.92 4.16
C MET A 179 29.60 -5.54 4.90
N GLN A 180 28.37 -5.23 4.49
CA GLN A 180 27.23 -6.16 4.63
C GLN A 180 26.79 -6.54 3.22
N SER A 181 26.25 -7.72 2.96
CA SER A 181 26.65 -9.10 3.26
C SER A 181 25.87 -9.86 2.20
N ALA A 182 26.54 -10.71 1.43
CA ALA A 182 25.95 -11.64 0.49
C ALA A 182 24.51 -12.11 0.83
N PRO A 183 23.63 -12.36 -0.18
CA PRO A 183 22.28 -12.86 0.05
C PRO A 183 22.30 -14.00 1.08
N THR A 184 21.53 -13.88 2.17
CA THR A 184 21.56 -14.86 3.27
C THR A 184 20.46 -15.88 3.09
N ILE A 185 20.83 -17.15 3.03
CA ILE A 185 19.89 -18.27 2.93
C ILE A 185 19.46 -18.73 4.33
N ASN A 186 18.17 -18.93 4.53
CA ASN A 186 17.63 -19.47 5.78
C ASN A 186 17.93 -20.97 5.88
N THR A 187 18.86 -21.36 6.76
CA THR A 187 19.33 -22.75 6.88
C THR A 187 18.20 -23.78 7.11
N PRO A 188 17.21 -23.55 8.00
CA PRO A 188 16.04 -24.43 8.11
C PRO A 188 15.21 -24.56 6.82
N ALA A 189 15.02 -23.47 6.07
CA ALA A 189 14.25 -23.49 4.83
C ALA A 189 15.01 -24.20 3.70
N LEU A 190 16.31 -23.96 3.57
CA LEU A 190 17.20 -24.69 2.65
C LEU A 190 17.17 -26.19 2.94
N LYS A 191 17.27 -26.59 4.21
CA LYS A 191 17.19 -28.00 4.60
C LYS A 191 15.89 -28.65 4.11
N ARG A 192 14.75 -27.97 4.27
CA ARG A 192 13.45 -28.47 3.78
C ARG A 192 13.38 -28.57 2.25
N ALA A 193 13.98 -27.64 1.52
CA ALA A 193 14.05 -27.69 0.06
C ALA A 193 14.90 -28.87 -0.42
N VAL A 194 16.08 -29.08 0.20
CA VAL A 194 16.94 -30.24 -0.06
C VAL A 194 16.24 -31.55 0.32
N ASP A 195 15.55 -31.61 1.45
CA ASP A 195 14.78 -32.80 1.86
C ASP A 195 13.69 -33.17 0.85
N ARG A 196 13.00 -32.16 0.29
CA ARG A 196 12.01 -32.34 -0.77
C ARG A 196 12.65 -32.87 -2.05
N TYR A 197 13.77 -32.28 -2.47
CA TYR A 197 14.53 -32.72 -3.64
C TYR A 197 14.85 -34.22 -3.58
N TYR A 198 15.45 -34.71 -2.49
CA TYR A 198 15.75 -36.14 -2.36
C TYR A 198 14.50 -37.03 -2.30
N LYS A 199 13.38 -36.54 -1.74
CA LYS A 199 12.10 -37.26 -1.75
C LYS A 199 11.53 -37.37 -3.16
N GLU A 200 11.68 -36.33 -3.99
CA GLU A 200 11.32 -36.36 -5.41
C GLU A 200 12.18 -37.39 -6.17
N LEU A 201 13.51 -37.38 -5.94
CA LEU A 201 14.43 -38.36 -6.53
C LEU A 201 14.05 -39.82 -6.20
N GLU A 202 13.68 -40.11 -4.94
CA GLU A 202 13.21 -41.44 -4.54
C GLU A 202 11.93 -41.86 -5.28
N GLY A 203 11.01 -40.91 -5.47
CA GLY A 203 9.75 -41.14 -6.20
C GLY A 203 9.92 -41.44 -7.70
N TYR A 204 11.09 -41.16 -8.27
CA TYR A 204 11.43 -41.43 -9.67
C TYR A 204 12.21 -42.73 -9.90
N ARG A 205 12.70 -43.39 -8.83
CA ARG A 205 13.42 -44.67 -8.98
C ARG A 205 12.53 -45.72 -9.65
N GLY A 206 13.00 -46.27 -10.77
CA GLY A 206 12.34 -47.37 -11.49
C GLY A 206 11.30 -46.95 -12.55
N LYS A 207 11.21 -45.66 -12.92
CA LYS A 207 10.29 -45.15 -13.97
C LYS A 207 11.01 -44.87 -15.30
N ALA A 208 10.30 -44.94 -16.43
CA ALA A 208 10.85 -44.92 -17.78
C ALA A 208 11.47 -43.57 -18.24
N ASP A 209 11.01 -42.43 -17.69
CA ASP A 209 11.51 -41.08 -18.03
C ASP A 209 12.48 -40.52 -16.98
N TYR A 210 13.48 -41.32 -16.60
CA TYR A 210 14.36 -41.02 -15.47
C TYR A 210 15.14 -39.69 -15.65
N GLU A 211 15.65 -39.39 -16.84
CA GLU A 211 16.51 -38.22 -17.09
C GLU A 211 15.76 -36.87 -17.03
N LEU A 212 14.59 -36.77 -17.67
CA LEU A 212 13.76 -35.55 -17.64
C LEU A 212 13.22 -35.26 -16.23
N ALA A 213 12.91 -36.32 -15.48
CA ALA A 213 12.45 -36.22 -14.09
C ALA A 213 13.54 -35.72 -13.14
N LEU A 214 14.79 -36.18 -13.31
CA LEU A 214 15.94 -35.70 -12.52
C LEU A 214 16.22 -34.21 -12.75
N ARG A 215 16.20 -33.76 -14.02
CA ARG A 215 16.34 -32.34 -14.38
C ARG A 215 15.23 -31.50 -13.74
N SER A 216 13.99 -31.98 -13.78
CA SER A 216 12.84 -31.28 -13.17
C SER A 216 12.98 -31.16 -11.65
N ALA A 217 13.48 -32.19 -10.95
CA ALA A 217 13.69 -32.15 -9.52
C ALA A 217 14.74 -31.10 -9.11
N PHE A 218 15.85 -31.02 -9.86
CA PHE A 218 16.88 -30.00 -9.59
C PHE A 218 16.40 -28.59 -9.92
N GLN A 219 15.60 -28.43 -10.99
CA GLN A 219 14.93 -27.16 -11.30
C GLN A 219 14.05 -26.68 -10.15
N ASN A 220 13.24 -27.57 -9.56
CA ASN A 220 12.38 -27.26 -8.41
C ASN A 220 13.21 -26.84 -7.19
N LEU A 221 14.33 -27.53 -6.94
CA LEU A 221 15.27 -27.18 -5.87
C LEU A 221 15.85 -25.77 -6.05
N LEU A 222 16.26 -25.41 -7.27
CA LEU A 222 16.73 -24.07 -7.60
C LEU A 222 15.62 -23.03 -7.42
N ALA A 223 14.40 -23.29 -7.88
CA ALA A 223 13.28 -22.36 -7.72
C ALA A 223 12.90 -22.13 -6.25
N ASP A 224 12.77 -23.21 -5.46
CA ASP A 224 12.49 -23.16 -4.02
C ASP A 224 13.57 -22.38 -3.24
N THR A 225 14.84 -22.50 -3.66
CA THR A 225 15.96 -21.78 -3.05
C THR A 225 16.01 -20.32 -3.50
N ALA A 226 15.78 -20.05 -4.78
CA ALA A 226 15.72 -18.70 -5.34
C ALA A 226 14.70 -17.81 -4.64
N HIS A 227 13.51 -18.36 -4.32
CA HIS A 227 12.49 -17.63 -3.57
C HIS A 227 12.95 -17.15 -2.19
N GLN A 228 13.89 -17.85 -1.55
CA GLN A 228 14.41 -17.44 -0.23
C GLN A 228 15.26 -16.17 -0.31
N VAL A 229 15.94 -15.95 -1.44
CA VAL A 229 16.75 -14.75 -1.70
C VAL A 229 16.05 -13.74 -2.63
N LYS A 230 14.74 -13.91 -2.86
CA LYS A 230 13.92 -13.08 -3.74
C LYS A 230 14.38 -13.06 -5.21
N TRP A 231 14.94 -14.18 -5.67
CA TRP A 231 15.23 -14.39 -7.08
C TRP A 231 14.13 -15.22 -7.73
N THR A 232 14.01 -15.12 -9.06
CA THR A 232 13.08 -15.88 -9.89
C THR A 232 13.87 -16.71 -10.89
N LEU A 233 13.56 -18.01 -10.99
CA LEU A 233 14.11 -18.90 -12.01
C LEU A 233 13.23 -18.86 -13.26
N ILE A 234 13.83 -18.53 -14.40
CA ILE A 234 13.19 -18.56 -15.72
C ILE A 234 13.77 -19.76 -16.49
N PRO A 235 12.99 -20.84 -16.71
CA PRO A 235 13.48 -22.00 -17.44
C PRO A 235 13.60 -21.72 -18.94
N GLU A 236 14.65 -22.27 -19.55
CA GLU A 236 14.88 -22.30 -21.00
C GLU A 236 14.80 -20.95 -21.74
N GLN A 237 15.22 -19.84 -21.10
CA GLN A 237 15.27 -18.51 -21.72
C GLN A 237 16.38 -18.45 -22.78
N THR A 238 16.05 -18.11 -24.03
CA THR A 238 17.05 -17.81 -25.07
C THR A 238 17.65 -16.42 -24.82
N LEU A 239 18.97 -16.33 -24.78
CA LEU A 239 19.73 -15.08 -24.68
C LEU A 239 19.95 -14.48 -26.08
N ASP A 240 20.19 -13.17 -26.16
CA ASP A 240 20.44 -12.47 -27.44
C ASP A 240 21.67 -13.00 -28.19
N SER A 241 22.60 -13.64 -27.47
CA SER A 241 23.75 -14.36 -28.06
C SER A 241 23.37 -15.65 -28.80
N GLY A 242 22.09 -16.04 -28.79
CA GLY A 242 21.58 -17.30 -29.33
C GLY A 242 21.77 -18.50 -28.39
N VAL A 243 22.40 -18.32 -27.23
CA VAL A 243 22.59 -19.35 -26.22
C VAL A 243 21.31 -19.53 -25.40
N ARG A 244 20.90 -20.78 -25.15
CA ARG A 244 19.71 -21.11 -24.35
C ARG A 244 20.09 -21.93 -23.12
N PRO A 245 20.32 -21.29 -21.96
CA PRO A 245 20.46 -21.95 -20.66
C PRO A 245 19.22 -22.76 -20.28
N ASP A 246 19.39 -23.80 -19.48
CA ASP A 246 18.26 -24.56 -18.92
C ASP A 246 17.52 -23.74 -17.84
N GLY A 247 18.23 -22.85 -17.15
CA GLY A 247 17.63 -21.87 -16.26
C GLY A 247 18.45 -20.58 -16.16
N VAL A 248 17.74 -19.45 -16.09
CA VAL A 248 18.31 -18.13 -15.80
C VAL A 248 17.68 -17.63 -14.51
N LEU A 249 18.51 -17.26 -13.53
CA LEU A 249 18.05 -16.70 -12.27
C LEU A 249 18.18 -15.18 -12.29
N ARG A 250 17.10 -14.49 -11.94
CA ARG A 250 17.02 -13.03 -11.93
C ARG A 250 16.56 -12.49 -10.59
N ASP A 251 17.09 -11.33 -10.21
CA ASP A 251 16.67 -10.65 -8.99
C ASP A 251 15.50 -9.68 -9.22
N THR A 252 15.22 -8.84 -8.21
CA THR A 252 14.16 -7.81 -8.27
C THR A 252 14.48 -6.61 -9.17
N PHE A 253 15.69 -6.50 -9.70
CA PHE A 253 16.10 -5.53 -10.73
C PHE A 253 16.12 -6.17 -12.13
N ASP A 254 15.67 -7.43 -12.23
CA ASP A 254 15.79 -8.29 -13.40
C ASP A 254 17.25 -8.54 -13.85
N LEU A 255 18.21 -8.27 -12.95
CA LEU A 255 19.62 -8.55 -13.22
C LEU A 255 19.85 -10.06 -13.18
N LYS A 256 20.55 -10.59 -14.19
CA LYS A 256 20.95 -12.00 -14.29
C LYS A 256 21.93 -12.32 -13.16
N ARG A 257 21.49 -13.06 -12.16
CA ARG A 257 22.28 -13.45 -10.97
C ARG A 257 22.95 -14.80 -11.11
N GLY A 258 22.46 -15.66 -11.99
CA GLY A 258 23.12 -16.91 -12.29
C GLY A 258 22.44 -17.72 -13.38
N PHE A 259 23.14 -18.75 -13.84
CA PHE A 259 22.73 -19.63 -14.92
C PHE A 259 22.82 -21.09 -14.46
N TRP A 260 21.95 -21.92 -15.00
CA TRP A 260 21.97 -23.36 -14.78
C TRP A 260 21.91 -24.09 -16.11
N GLU A 261 22.76 -25.10 -16.26
CA GLU A 261 22.80 -26.03 -17.37
C GLU A 261 22.87 -27.47 -16.85
N ALA A 262 21.94 -28.29 -17.31
CA ALA A 262 21.80 -29.68 -16.97
C ALA A 262 22.26 -30.58 -18.13
N LYS A 263 22.89 -31.70 -17.79
CA LYS A 263 23.29 -32.77 -18.72
C LYS A 263 22.82 -34.13 -18.21
N GLY A 264 22.79 -35.10 -19.12
CA GLY A 264 22.39 -36.45 -18.78
C GLY A 264 23.36 -37.14 -17.82
N PRO A 265 22.91 -38.11 -17.01
CA PRO A 265 23.73 -38.82 -16.02
C PRO A 265 24.96 -39.55 -16.58
N LYS A 266 24.99 -39.82 -17.88
CA LYS A 266 26.09 -40.51 -18.57
C LYS A 266 27.01 -39.53 -19.32
N SER A 267 26.72 -38.24 -19.30
CA SER A 267 27.50 -37.22 -20.00
C SER A 267 28.82 -36.96 -19.28
N ASP A 268 29.90 -36.88 -20.07
CA ASP A 268 31.20 -36.36 -19.63
C ASP A 268 31.08 -34.84 -19.43
N LEU A 269 30.84 -34.45 -18.17
CA LEU A 269 30.50 -33.07 -17.81
C LEU A 269 31.61 -32.08 -18.22
N ASP A 270 32.89 -32.48 -18.14
CA ASP A 270 34.00 -31.59 -18.51
C ASP A 270 34.03 -31.31 -20.03
N LYS A 271 33.73 -32.31 -20.86
CA LYS A 271 33.60 -32.11 -22.32
C LYS A 271 32.40 -31.23 -22.69
N GLU A 272 31.27 -31.43 -22.02
CA GLU A 272 30.07 -30.62 -22.24
C GLU A 272 30.28 -29.16 -21.82
N ILE A 273 30.95 -28.93 -20.69
CA ILE A 273 31.37 -27.58 -20.26
C ILE A 273 32.28 -26.95 -21.32
N ALA A 274 33.31 -27.65 -21.79
CA ALA A 274 34.23 -27.12 -22.81
C ALA A 274 33.49 -26.71 -24.10
N LYS A 275 32.50 -27.52 -24.54
CA LYS A 275 31.65 -27.21 -25.69
C LYS A 275 30.80 -25.96 -25.45
N LYS A 276 30.21 -25.82 -24.27
CA LYS A 276 29.41 -24.64 -23.89
C LYS A 276 30.27 -23.38 -23.83
N ILE A 277 31.46 -23.45 -23.25
CA ILE A 277 32.43 -22.33 -23.25
C ILE A 277 32.78 -21.91 -24.68
N ALA A 278 33.06 -22.86 -25.57
CA ALA A 278 33.36 -22.55 -26.98
C ALA A 278 32.18 -21.88 -27.72
N SER A 279 30.94 -22.14 -27.31
CA SER A 279 29.73 -21.49 -27.84
C SER A 279 29.41 -20.13 -27.20
N GLY A 280 30.27 -19.60 -26.31
CA GLY A 280 30.06 -18.31 -25.66
C GLY A 280 29.09 -18.35 -24.48
N TYR A 281 28.95 -19.50 -23.81
CA TYR A 281 28.06 -19.64 -22.65
C TYR A 281 28.51 -18.75 -21.47
N PRO A 282 27.59 -18.10 -20.74
CA PRO A 282 27.94 -17.22 -19.63
C PRO A 282 28.58 -17.98 -18.45
N LEU A 283 29.66 -17.43 -17.89
CA LEU A 283 30.44 -18.03 -16.80
C LEU A 283 30.52 -17.14 -15.55
N THR A 284 29.63 -16.15 -15.43
CA THR A 284 29.62 -15.19 -14.31
C THR A 284 29.20 -15.87 -13.01
N ASN A 285 28.08 -16.58 -12.99
CA ASN A 285 27.68 -17.44 -11.88
C ASN A 285 26.88 -18.61 -12.44
N THR A 286 27.53 -19.74 -12.72
CA THR A 286 26.93 -20.81 -13.54
C THR A 286 27.11 -22.17 -12.89
N ILE A 287 26.00 -22.89 -12.71
CA ILE A 287 26.00 -24.31 -12.33
C ILE A 287 25.93 -25.15 -13.61
N PHE A 288 26.92 -26.01 -13.80
CA PHE A 288 26.85 -27.13 -14.74
C PHE A 288 26.69 -28.42 -13.95
N GLU A 289 25.69 -29.23 -14.26
CA GLU A 289 25.45 -30.48 -13.54
C GLU A 289 25.02 -31.63 -14.47
N ASN A 290 25.27 -32.86 -14.05
CA ASN A 290 24.87 -34.07 -14.78
C ASN A 290 24.06 -35.04 -13.92
N THR A 291 23.30 -34.55 -12.95
CA THR A 291 22.48 -35.26 -11.96
C THR A 291 23.25 -36.11 -10.94
N GLN A 292 24.56 -36.31 -11.15
CA GLN A 292 25.46 -37.00 -10.22
C GLN A 292 26.42 -36.02 -9.56
N ARG A 293 27.02 -35.12 -10.33
CA ARG A 293 27.93 -34.09 -9.82
C ARG A 293 27.61 -32.73 -10.43
N ALA A 294 28.03 -31.67 -9.74
CA ALA A 294 27.93 -30.30 -10.20
C ALA A 294 29.29 -29.57 -10.12
N VAL A 295 29.48 -28.66 -11.07
CA VAL A 295 30.63 -27.75 -11.17
C VAL A 295 30.11 -26.32 -11.20
N LEU A 296 30.71 -25.46 -10.38
CA LEU A 296 30.36 -24.05 -10.24
C LEU A 296 31.40 -23.16 -10.93
N TYR A 297 30.95 -22.23 -11.75
CA TYR A 297 31.77 -21.15 -12.31
C TYR A 297 31.34 -19.82 -11.69
N GLN A 298 32.31 -19.03 -11.21
CA GLN A 298 32.10 -17.70 -10.65
C GLN A 298 33.15 -16.73 -11.17
N ASN A 299 32.77 -15.50 -11.50
CA ASN A 299 33.68 -14.50 -12.08
C ASN A 299 34.48 -15.03 -13.29
N LYS A 300 33.82 -15.79 -14.17
CA LYS A 300 34.41 -16.45 -15.35
C LYS A 300 35.51 -17.47 -15.02
N LYS A 301 35.61 -17.93 -13.77
CA LYS A 301 36.59 -18.94 -13.30
C LYS A 301 35.87 -20.16 -12.75
N ARG A 302 36.42 -21.34 -12.99
CA ARG A 302 35.94 -22.60 -12.38
C ARG A 302 36.31 -22.58 -10.90
N MET A 303 35.34 -22.84 -10.03
CA MET A 303 35.60 -23.03 -8.60
C MET A 303 36.30 -24.37 -8.38
N PRO A 304 37.26 -24.46 -7.42
CA PRO A 304 38.04 -25.67 -7.21
C PRO A 304 37.23 -26.82 -6.60
N THR A 305 36.08 -26.53 -5.99
CA THR A 305 35.20 -27.51 -5.37
C THR A 305 34.28 -28.14 -6.41
N GLU A 306 34.31 -29.46 -6.50
CA GLU A 306 33.27 -30.26 -7.17
C GLU A 306 32.26 -30.73 -6.12
N PHE A 307 30.98 -30.78 -6.49
CA PHE A 307 29.90 -31.11 -5.57
C PHE A 307 29.24 -32.41 -5.96
N ASP A 308 29.15 -33.36 -5.04
CA ASP A 308 28.41 -34.62 -5.23
C ASP A 308 26.91 -34.38 -4.97
N LEU A 309 26.08 -34.50 -6.00
CA LEU A 309 24.64 -34.29 -5.89
C LEU A 309 23.92 -35.43 -5.15
N GLN A 310 24.60 -36.55 -4.86
CA GLN A 310 24.09 -37.61 -3.99
C GLN A 310 24.28 -37.28 -2.50
N ASN A 311 25.14 -36.30 -2.19
CA ASN A 311 25.43 -35.85 -0.83
C ASN A 311 24.66 -34.57 -0.48
N ARG A 312 23.81 -34.67 0.56
CA ARG A 312 22.97 -33.56 1.06
C ARG A 312 23.77 -32.32 1.48
N ASN A 313 24.97 -32.51 2.02
CA ASN A 313 25.82 -31.42 2.47
C ASN A 313 26.41 -30.68 1.26
N ASP A 314 26.93 -31.41 0.27
CA ASP A 314 27.47 -30.85 -0.97
C ASP A 314 26.41 -30.07 -1.75
N VAL A 315 25.18 -30.60 -1.85
CA VAL A 315 24.06 -29.86 -2.45
C VAL A 315 23.76 -28.57 -1.68
N SER A 316 23.74 -28.64 -0.34
CA SER A 316 23.50 -27.45 0.49
C SER A 316 24.61 -26.41 0.32
N ASP A 317 25.87 -26.84 0.19
CA ASP A 317 27.02 -25.96 0.06
C ASP A 317 27.15 -25.38 -1.35
N LEU A 318 26.81 -26.14 -2.40
CA LEU A 318 26.64 -25.64 -3.76
C LEU A 318 25.61 -24.51 -3.79
N LEU A 319 24.42 -24.74 -3.24
CA LEU A 319 23.33 -23.76 -3.24
C LEU A 319 23.71 -22.52 -2.44
N LYS A 320 24.37 -22.67 -1.27
CA LYS A 320 24.92 -21.52 -0.54
C LYS A 320 25.90 -20.74 -1.40
N GLN A 321 26.93 -21.38 -1.95
CA GLN A 321 27.94 -20.69 -2.76
C GLN A 321 27.34 -20.00 -3.99
N PHE A 322 26.36 -20.62 -4.64
CA PHE A 322 25.71 -20.07 -5.81
C PHE A 322 24.80 -18.87 -5.49
N PHE A 323 23.91 -19.01 -4.50
CA PHE A 323 22.91 -17.99 -4.17
C PHE A 323 23.46 -16.87 -3.28
N THR A 324 24.58 -17.08 -2.59
CA THR A 324 25.24 -16.02 -1.81
C THR A 324 26.33 -15.30 -2.62
N TYR A 325 26.60 -15.69 -3.86
CA TYR A 325 27.56 -14.99 -4.72
C TYR A 325 26.92 -13.81 -5.44
N THR A 326 27.64 -12.70 -5.50
CA THR A 326 27.27 -11.51 -6.26
C THR A 326 28.44 -11.13 -7.16
N GLU A 327 28.18 -10.89 -8.44
CA GLU A 327 29.19 -10.35 -9.37
C GLU A 327 29.65 -8.97 -8.92
N PRO A 328 30.95 -8.61 -9.03
CA PRO A 328 31.47 -7.34 -8.55
C PRO A 328 30.73 -6.11 -9.11
N ASP A 329 30.31 -6.15 -10.38
CA ASP A 329 29.55 -5.05 -10.99
C ASP A 329 28.15 -4.89 -10.38
N ILE A 330 27.50 -6.00 -10.02
CA ILE A 330 26.20 -6.00 -9.34
C ILE A 330 26.37 -5.55 -7.88
N GLU A 331 27.41 -6.00 -7.19
CA GLU A 331 27.71 -5.59 -5.81
C GLU A 331 27.99 -4.08 -5.71
N ASN A 332 28.79 -3.56 -6.64
CA ASN A 332 29.06 -2.13 -6.77
C ASN A 332 27.79 -1.34 -7.05
N PHE A 333 26.91 -1.85 -7.92
CA PHE A 333 25.61 -1.26 -8.20
C PHE A 333 24.69 -1.26 -6.97
N GLU A 334 24.54 -2.38 -6.26
CA GLU A 334 23.67 -2.48 -5.08
C GLU A 334 24.14 -1.51 -3.97
N THR A 335 25.45 -1.47 -3.74
CA THR A 335 26.07 -0.53 -2.79
C THR A 335 25.80 0.92 -3.22
N ALA A 336 26.02 1.21 -4.50
CA ALA A 336 25.79 2.53 -5.06
C ALA A 336 24.33 2.96 -4.93
N VAL A 337 23.36 2.13 -5.30
CA VAL A 337 21.92 2.45 -5.23
C VAL A 337 21.47 2.72 -3.79
N GLN A 338 21.98 1.95 -2.82
CA GLN A 338 21.63 2.16 -1.41
C GLN A 338 22.18 3.47 -0.85
N GLU A 339 23.48 3.73 -1.06
CA GLU A 339 24.10 5.01 -0.68
C GLU A 339 23.43 6.20 -1.41
N PHE A 340 23.09 6.01 -2.69
CA PHE A 340 22.45 7.03 -3.52
C PHE A 340 21.06 7.38 -2.98
N LYS A 341 20.26 6.39 -2.60
CA LYS A 341 18.93 6.58 -1.99
C LYS A 341 18.98 7.50 -0.76
N GLU A 342 20.02 7.38 0.06
CA GLU A 342 20.19 8.20 1.26
C GLU A 342 20.67 9.63 0.94
N ARG A 343 21.45 9.82 -0.12
CA ARG A 343 22.01 11.13 -0.50
C ARG A 343 21.08 11.99 -1.36
N ILE A 344 20.12 11.40 -2.07
CA ILE A 344 19.20 12.14 -2.95
C ILE A 344 18.44 13.26 -2.22
N PRO A 345 17.82 13.05 -1.05
CA PRO A 345 17.11 14.12 -0.36
C PRO A 345 18.01 15.30 0.02
N GLU A 346 19.25 15.01 0.44
CA GLU A 346 20.23 16.04 0.79
C GLU A 346 20.64 16.88 -0.43
N LEU A 347 20.92 16.21 -1.55
CA LEU A 347 21.34 16.87 -2.79
C LEU A 347 20.21 17.65 -3.43
N ALA A 348 18.99 17.10 -3.43
CA ALA A 348 17.84 17.82 -3.91
C ALA A 348 17.54 19.06 -3.06
N LYS A 349 17.70 18.98 -1.74
CA LYS A 349 17.60 20.14 -0.85
C LYS A 349 18.70 21.17 -1.12
N ALA A 350 19.93 20.73 -1.38
CA ALA A 350 21.03 21.62 -1.74
C ALA A 350 20.78 22.32 -3.08
N LEU A 351 20.28 21.59 -4.09
CA LEU A 351 19.93 22.14 -5.39
C LEU A 351 18.76 23.11 -5.30
N LEU A 352 17.73 22.79 -4.51
CA LEU A 352 16.61 23.69 -4.23
C LEU A 352 17.10 25.02 -3.61
N ALA A 353 18.01 24.96 -2.63
CA ALA A 353 18.59 26.16 -2.05
C ALA A 353 19.37 27.02 -3.06
N ILE A 354 20.03 26.39 -4.04
CA ILE A 354 20.69 27.09 -5.15
C ILE A 354 19.64 27.76 -6.05
N LEU A 355 18.60 27.03 -6.47
CA LEU A 355 17.51 27.56 -7.30
C LEU A 355 16.83 28.76 -6.63
N GLU A 356 16.46 28.64 -5.35
CA GLU A 356 15.83 29.72 -4.58
C GLU A 356 16.71 30.97 -4.44
N ARG A 357 18.04 30.78 -4.32
CA ARG A 357 18.99 31.88 -4.29
C ARG A 357 19.08 32.56 -5.65
N GLU A 358 19.28 31.79 -6.71
CA GLU A 358 19.47 32.31 -8.07
C GLU A 358 18.20 33.01 -8.57
N TYR A 359 17.02 32.55 -8.16
CA TYR A 359 15.73 33.21 -8.44
C TYR A 359 15.61 34.62 -7.83
N LYS A 360 16.51 35.02 -6.91
CA LYS A 360 16.55 36.37 -6.33
C LYS A 360 17.60 37.27 -6.96
N VAL A 361 18.65 36.71 -7.59
CA VAL A 361 19.87 37.45 -7.92
C VAL A 361 20.35 37.30 -9.37
N ASN A 362 19.84 36.33 -10.13
CA ASN A 362 20.28 36.01 -11.48
C ASN A 362 19.18 36.28 -12.50
N ARG A 363 19.20 37.46 -13.12
CA ARG A 363 18.18 37.90 -14.09
C ARG A 363 18.03 36.96 -15.28
N ARG A 364 19.12 36.34 -15.75
CA ARG A 364 19.08 35.41 -16.89
C ARG A 364 18.35 34.12 -16.49
N PHE A 365 18.67 33.59 -15.31
CA PHE A 365 17.96 32.43 -14.75
C PHE A 365 16.48 32.72 -14.49
N ILE A 366 16.14 33.87 -13.87
CA ILE A 366 14.75 34.28 -13.62
C ILE A 366 13.96 34.30 -14.93
N SER A 367 14.48 34.95 -15.97
CA SER A 367 13.80 35.02 -17.27
C SER A 367 13.59 33.64 -17.91
N ALA A 368 14.60 32.77 -17.86
CA ALA A 368 14.50 31.42 -18.40
C ALA A 368 13.51 30.55 -17.60
N PHE A 369 13.59 30.63 -16.26
CA PHE A 369 12.69 29.94 -15.35
C PHE A 369 11.24 30.37 -15.55
N ASP A 370 10.97 31.68 -15.63
CA ASP A 370 9.62 32.20 -15.80
C ASP A 370 9.02 31.80 -17.14
N THR A 371 9.84 31.77 -18.20
CA THR A 371 9.44 31.29 -19.53
C THR A 371 9.05 29.80 -19.47
N PHE A 372 9.89 28.97 -18.85
CA PHE A 372 9.59 27.54 -18.69
C PHE A 372 8.40 27.28 -17.76
N ALA A 373 8.27 28.05 -16.68
CA ALA A 373 7.13 27.96 -15.78
C ALA A 373 5.82 28.30 -16.51
N GLU A 374 5.83 29.29 -17.41
CA GLU A 374 4.67 29.64 -18.20
C GLU A 374 4.31 28.57 -19.24
N LEU A 375 5.31 27.93 -19.86
CA LEU A 375 5.10 26.74 -20.69
C LEU A 375 4.38 25.63 -19.92
N CYS A 376 4.85 25.30 -18.71
CA CYS A 376 4.24 24.29 -17.87
C CYS A 376 2.82 24.68 -17.43
N ARG A 377 2.58 25.94 -17.06
CA ARG A 377 1.23 26.43 -16.70
C ARG A 377 0.25 26.32 -17.85
N THR A 378 0.73 26.57 -19.06
CA THR A 378 -0.07 26.49 -20.29
C THR A 378 -0.34 25.03 -20.69
N SER A 379 0.67 24.17 -20.62
CA SER A 379 0.59 22.81 -21.18
C SER A 379 0.05 21.77 -20.19
N LEU A 380 0.28 21.96 -18.89
CA LEU A 380 0.00 20.97 -17.85
C LEU A 380 -1.10 21.44 -16.89
N ASP A 381 -0.86 22.51 -16.14
CA ASP A 381 -1.79 22.97 -15.11
C ASP A 381 -1.57 24.46 -14.78
N PRO A 382 -2.59 25.32 -14.94
CA PRO A 382 -2.47 26.77 -14.72
C PRO A 382 -2.09 27.15 -13.28
N LYS A 383 -2.28 26.23 -12.32
CA LYS A 383 -1.98 26.43 -10.90
C LYS A 383 -0.62 25.86 -10.50
N ILE A 384 0.21 25.47 -11.46
CA ILE A 384 1.58 25.00 -11.20
C ILE A 384 2.35 26.06 -10.42
N THR A 385 2.85 25.63 -9.25
CA THR A 385 3.66 26.46 -8.36
C THR A 385 5.14 26.39 -8.77
N PRO A 386 5.96 27.39 -8.40
CA PRO A 386 7.40 27.33 -8.60
C PRO A 386 8.06 26.08 -8.00
N ASP A 387 7.54 25.55 -6.89
CA ASP A 387 8.04 24.31 -6.27
C ASP A 387 7.90 23.09 -7.19
N VAL A 388 6.82 23.03 -7.98
CA VAL A 388 6.64 21.97 -8.98
C VAL A 388 7.69 22.08 -10.07
N ILE A 389 7.95 23.29 -10.55
CA ILE A 389 8.98 23.55 -11.58
C ILE A 389 10.37 23.22 -11.04
N ASN A 390 10.69 23.65 -9.82
CA ASN A 390 11.96 23.31 -9.16
C ASN A 390 12.15 21.79 -9.08
N GLU A 391 11.10 21.05 -8.75
CA GLU A 391 11.16 19.59 -8.73
C GLU A 391 11.48 19.02 -10.12
N MET A 392 10.85 19.52 -11.19
CA MET A 392 11.14 19.08 -12.56
C MET A 392 12.60 19.35 -12.97
N LEU A 393 13.13 20.53 -12.61
CA LEU A 393 14.54 20.89 -12.87
C LEU A 393 15.49 19.96 -12.11
N ILE A 394 15.19 19.70 -10.83
CA ILE A 394 15.99 18.79 -9.98
C ILE A 394 15.97 17.38 -10.56
N GLN A 395 14.79 16.88 -10.94
CA GLN A 395 14.63 15.57 -11.54
C GLN A 395 15.48 15.44 -12.81
N HIS A 396 15.30 16.36 -13.76
CA HIS A 396 16.06 16.36 -15.01
C HIS A 396 17.58 16.39 -14.75
N LEU A 397 18.04 17.28 -13.88
CA LEU A 397 19.47 17.44 -13.59
C LEU A 397 20.10 16.18 -12.98
N LEU A 398 19.32 15.41 -12.20
CA LEU A 398 19.79 14.17 -11.59
C LEU A 398 19.70 12.95 -12.51
N THR A 399 18.79 12.94 -13.50
CA THR A 399 18.53 11.75 -14.34
C THR A 399 19.03 11.84 -15.77
N GLU A 400 19.22 13.04 -16.34
CA GLU A 400 19.60 13.23 -17.76
C GLU A 400 20.80 12.37 -18.18
N ARG A 401 21.85 12.35 -17.35
CA ARG A 401 23.05 11.54 -17.63
C ARG A 401 22.71 10.06 -17.83
N LEU A 402 21.85 9.50 -16.98
CA LEU A 402 21.46 8.09 -17.05
C LEU A 402 20.71 7.79 -18.35
N PHE A 403 19.81 8.67 -18.79
CA PHE A 403 19.14 8.52 -20.08
C PHE A 403 20.11 8.53 -21.25
N ARG A 404 21.10 9.44 -21.21
CA ARG A 404 22.11 9.55 -22.25
C ARG A 404 23.01 8.32 -22.33
N THR A 405 23.46 7.80 -21.19
CA THR A 405 24.48 6.74 -21.15
C THR A 405 23.92 5.33 -21.22
N ILE A 406 22.77 5.05 -20.60
CA ILE A 406 22.16 3.70 -20.62
C ILE A 406 21.66 3.34 -22.02
N PHE A 407 21.12 4.32 -22.75
CA PHE A 407 20.58 4.11 -24.09
C PHE A 407 21.55 4.49 -25.23
N ASP A 408 22.80 4.82 -24.91
CA ASP A 408 23.82 5.26 -25.86
C ASP A 408 23.32 6.36 -26.82
N ASN A 409 22.62 7.35 -26.26
CA ASN A 409 21.95 8.41 -27.02
C ASN A 409 22.53 9.79 -26.62
N PRO A 410 23.74 10.15 -27.11
CA PRO A 410 24.42 11.38 -26.71
C PRO A 410 23.63 12.66 -27.03
N ASP A 411 22.74 12.61 -28.01
CA ASP A 411 21.93 13.73 -28.48
C ASP A 411 20.54 13.83 -27.82
N PHE A 412 20.23 12.99 -26.84
CA PHE A 412 18.89 12.93 -26.20
C PHE A 412 18.32 14.31 -25.84
N VAL A 413 19.12 15.13 -25.16
CA VAL A 413 18.77 16.51 -24.76
C VAL A 413 18.41 17.40 -25.95
N ARG A 414 19.14 17.28 -27.05
CA ARG A 414 18.95 18.11 -28.23
C ARG A 414 17.71 17.70 -29.01
N ARG A 415 17.39 16.41 -29.02
CA ARG A 415 16.29 15.84 -29.81
C ARG A 415 14.94 15.92 -29.11
N ASN A 416 14.92 15.86 -27.77
CA ASN A 416 13.69 15.95 -27.01
C ASN A 416 13.32 17.41 -26.69
N VAL A 417 12.16 17.85 -27.17
CA VAL A 417 11.66 19.24 -27.06
C VAL A 417 11.68 19.75 -25.61
N ILE A 418 11.15 18.96 -24.67
CA ILE A 418 11.04 19.36 -23.27
C ILE A 418 12.40 19.34 -22.56
N ALA A 419 13.25 18.36 -22.87
CA ALA A 419 14.61 18.31 -22.36
C ALA A 419 15.42 19.55 -22.80
N SER A 420 15.24 19.97 -24.06
CA SER A 420 15.88 21.18 -24.58
C SER A 420 15.42 22.44 -23.83
N GLU A 421 14.12 22.59 -23.54
CA GLU A 421 13.61 23.73 -22.77
C GLU A 421 14.16 23.77 -21.33
N ILE A 422 14.23 22.61 -20.66
CA ILE A 422 14.80 22.53 -19.31
C ILE A 422 16.30 22.88 -19.33
N GLU A 423 17.02 22.45 -20.36
CA GLU A 423 18.46 22.73 -20.50
C GLU A 423 18.75 24.21 -20.71
N LYS A 424 17.90 24.96 -21.41
CA LYS A 424 18.00 26.43 -21.48
C LYS A 424 17.95 27.07 -20.08
N VAL A 425 17.10 26.54 -19.19
CA VAL A 425 17.00 27.01 -17.78
C VAL A 425 18.27 26.66 -17.00
N ILE A 426 18.80 25.44 -17.16
CA ILE A 426 20.01 25.01 -16.45
C ILE A 426 21.27 25.75 -16.96
N GLU A 427 21.38 26.02 -18.26
CA GLU A 427 22.45 26.87 -18.81
C GLU A 427 22.39 28.30 -18.25
N ALA A 428 21.18 28.86 -18.12
CA ALA A 428 20.98 30.16 -17.50
C ALA A 428 21.38 30.15 -16.01
N LEU A 429 21.09 29.06 -15.29
CA LEU A 429 21.55 28.82 -13.92
C LEU A 429 23.08 28.75 -13.85
N ALA A 430 23.71 28.04 -14.79
CA ALA A 430 25.16 27.84 -14.85
C ALA A 430 25.96 29.09 -15.27
N SER A 431 25.30 30.12 -15.80
CA SER A 431 25.94 31.34 -16.30
C SER A 431 26.67 32.19 -15.24
N ARG A 432 26.53 31.87 -13.95
CA ARG A 432 27.13 32.65 -12.85
C ARG A 432 27.96 31.82 -11.87
N SER A 433 27.32 31.07 -10.97
CA SER A 433 28.02 30.36 -9.88
C SER A 433 27.75 28.86 -9.79
N PHE A 434 26.79 28.35 -10.55
CA PHE A 434 26.49 26.93 -10.57
C PHE A 434 27.33 26.22 -11.63
N ASN A 435 28.05 25.17 -11.26
CA ASN A 435 28.71 24.27 -12.19
C ASN A 435 28.10 22.87 -12.04
N ARG A 436 27.44 22.38 -13.09
CA ARG A 436 26.80 21.07 -13.13
C ARG A 436 27.79 19.95 -12.81
N ASN A 437 28.97 19.98 -13.43
CA ASN A 437 29.98 18.93 -13.28
C ASN A 437 30.52 18.91 -11.86
N ASP A 438 30.79 20.07 -11.26
CA ASP A 438 31.29 20.13 -9.87
C ASP A 438 30.23 19.66 -8.87
N PHE A 439 28.96 20.04 -9.08
CA PHE A 439 27.85 19.62 -8.22
C PHE A 439 27.63 18.10 -8.29
N LEU A 440 27.57 17.56 -9.51
CA LEU A 440 27.35 16.13 -9.76
C LEU A 440 28.60 15.26 -9.53
N LYS A 441 29.78 15.85 -9.32
CA LYS A 441 31.02 15.11 -9.07
C LYS A 441 30.90 14.16 -7.88
N SER A 442 30.20 14.58 -6.84
CA SER A 442 29.98 13.73 -5.66
C SER A 442 29.04 12.55 -5.94
N LEU A 443 28.35 12.56 -7.08
CA LEU A 443 27.48 11.49 -7.55
C LEU A 443 28.12 10.57 -8.59
N ASP A 444 29.32 10.90 -9.07
CA ASP A 444 29.95 10.22 -10.21
C ASP A 444 30.14 8.72 -9.97
N ARG A 445 30.54 8.32 -8.74
CA ARG A 445 30.63 6.91 -8.33
C ARG A 445 29.31 6.15 -8.54
N PHE A 446 28.17 6.79 -8.28
CA PHE A 446 26.86 6.15 -8.45
C PHE A 446 26.49 6.03 -9.93
N TYR A 447 26.70 7.10 -10.70
CA TYR A 447 26.46 7.07 -12.14
C TYR A 447 27.30 5.97 -12.80
N VAL A 448 28.59 5.87 -12.48
CA VAL A 448 29.49 4.84 -13.02
C VAL A 448 29.03 3.43 -12.65
N ALA A 449 28.53 3.22 -11.43
CA ALA A 449 28.03 1.91 -11.01
C ALA A 449 26.72 1.52 -11.71
N ILE A 450 25.78 2.45 -11.86
CA ILE A 450 24.52 2.24 -12.59
C ILE A 450 24.80 2.00 -14.08
N GLU A 451 25.69 2.82 -14.67
CA GLU A 451 26.16 2.67 -16.05
C GLU A 451 26.87 1.33 -16.26
N GLY A 452 27.71 0.92 -15.30
CA GLY A 452 28.40 -0.37 -15.33
C GLY A 452 27.44 -1.55 -15.34
N ALA A 453 26.45 -1.56 -14.43
CA ALA A 453 25.41 -2.58 -14.41
C ALA A 453 24.58 -2.60 -15.70
N ALA A 454 24.26 -1.44 -16.26
CA ALA A 454 23.51 -1.33 -17.51
C ALA A 454 24.29 -1.85 -18.75
N ARG A 455 25.63 -1.76 -18.76
CA ARG A 455 26.45 -2.28 -19.89
C ARG A 455 26.35 -3.79 -20.05
N GLY A 456 26.10 -4.52 -18.97
CA GLY A 456 25.88 -5.97 -19.00
C GLY A 456 24.49 -6.39 -19.49
N ILE A 457 23.65 -5.41 -19.89
CA ILE A 457 22.30 -5.63 -20.39
C ILE A 457 22.32 -5.46 -21.91
N ASP A 458 22.00 -6.54 -22.61
CA ASP A 458 22.12 -6.63 -24.06
C ASP A 458 20.90 -6.00 -24.75
N SER A 459 19.68 -6.38 -24.35
CA SER A 459 18.45 -5.95 -25.01
C SER A 459 17.98 -4.56 -24.56
N TRP A 460 17.36 -3.82 -25.48
CA TRP A 460 16.73 -2.53 -25.19
C TRP A 460 15.62 -2.66 -24.12
N SER A 461 14.78 -3.69 -24.24
CA SER A 461 13.68 -3.93 -23.30
C SER A 461 14.20 -4.20 -21.88
N GLU A 462 15.29 -4.95 -21.72
CA GLU A 462 15.91 -5.16 -20.40
C GLU A 462 16.53 -3.85 -19.87
N ARG A 463 17.16 -3.03 -20.72
CA ARG A 463 17.70 -1.70 -20.31
C ARG A 463 16.61 -0.76 -19.84
N GLN A 464 15.46 -0.77 -20.53
CA GLN A 464 14.29 -0.01 -20.13
C GLN A 464 13.77 -0.47 -18.77
N HIS A 465 13.58 -1.79 -18.58
CA HIS A 465 13.12 -2.33 -17.30
C HIS A 465 14.08 -2.01 -16.15
N PHE A 466 15.38 -2.12 -16.41
CA PHE A 466 16.43 -1.73 -15.47
C PHE A 466 16.31 -0.25 -15.08
N LEU A 467 16.23 0.65 -16.08
CA LEU A 467 16.10 2.09 -15.81
C LEU A 467 14.81 2.41 -15.04
N ASN A 468 13.69 1.79 -15.42
CA ASN A 468 12.41 1.92 -14.72
C ASN A 468 12.52 1.51 -13.25
N THR A 469 13.24 0.42 -12.97
CA THR A 469 13.41 -0.07 -11.58
C THR A 469 14.36 0.83 -10.78
N VAL A 470 15.46 1.28 -11.39
CA VAL A 470 16.36 2.28 -10.80
C VAL A 470 15.56 3.54 -10.46
N TYR A 471 14.70 3.97 -11.39
CA TYR A 471 13.83 5.12 -11.26
C TYR A 471 12.80 4.98 -10.13
N GLU A 472 12.03 3.88 -10.07
CA GLU A 472 11.04 3.66 -9.01
C GLU A 472 11.66 3.81 -7.62
N ARG A 473 12.85 3.22 -7.44
CA ARG A 473 13.58 3.29 -6.17
C ARG A 473 14.20 4.67 -5.92
N PHE A 474 14.55 5.42 -6.97
CA PHE A 474 15.00 6.80 -6.91
C PHE A 474 13.89 7.75 -6.44
N PHE A 475 12.69 7.63 -7.01
CA PHE A 475 11.55 8.51 -6.72
C PHE A 475 10.91 8.29 -5.36
N GLN A 476 10.85 7.04 -4.91
CA GLN A 476 10.40 6.72 -3.54
C GLN A 476 11.27 7.40 -2.46
N GLY A 477 12.53 7.76 -2.78
CA GLY A 477 13.38 8.51 -1.84
C GLY A 477 13.13 10.02 -1.82
N TYR A 478 12.69 10.61 -2.94
CA TYR A 478 12.64 12.06 -3.12
C TYR A 478 11.23 12.68 -2.99
N SER A 479 10.19 12.05 -3.55
CA SER A 479 8.85 12.64 -3.62
C SER A 479 7.75 11.57 -3.51
N VAL A 480 7.71 10.87 -2.36
CA VAL A 480 6.70 9.84 -2.05
C VAL A 480 5.28 10.37 -2.28
N LYS A 481 4.99 11.59 -1.82
CA LYS A 481 3.66 12.20 -1.93
C LYS A 481 3.20 12.39 -3.37
N ARG A 482 4.07 12.76 -4.32
CA ARG A 482 3.67 12.93 -5.73
C ARG A 482 3.67 11.63 -6.51
N ALA A 483 4.59 10.71 -6.22
CA ALA A 483 4.55 9.35 -6.78
C ALA A 483 3.20 8.67 -6.45
N ASP A 484 2.72 8.84 -5.22
CA ASP A 484 1.40 8.36 -4.78
C ASP A 484 0.23 9.14 -5.43
N THR A 485 0.42 10.44 -5.75
CA THR A 485 -0.63 11.30 -6.35
C THR A 485 -0.90 10.99 -7.83
N TYR A 486 0.16 10.73 -8.60
CA TYR A 486 0.07 10.46 -10.04
C TYR A 486 0.08 8.97 -10.37
N GLY A 487 0.46 8.11 -9.42
CA GLY A 487 0.29 6.67 -9.50
C GLY A 487 1.02 6.05 -10.70
N ILE A 488 2.34 6.22 -10.78
CA ILE A 488 3.17 5.59 -11.83
C ILE A 488 3.01 4.07 -11.70
N VAL A 489 2.27 3.46 -12.62
CA VAL A 489 2.00 2.02 -12.65
C VAL A 489 2.37 1.49 -14.03
N TYR A 490 3.39 0.64 -14.07
CA TYR A 490 3.79 -0.04 -15.30
C TYR A 490 2.73 -1.08 -15.68
N THR A 491 2.23 -0.98 -16.92
CA THR A 491 1.24 -1.91 -17.43
C THR A 491 1.89 -3.21 -17.90
N PRO A 492 1.53 -4.39 -17.34
CA PRO A 492 2.06 -5.67 -17.79
C PRO A 492 1.87 -5.89 -19.30
N GLN A 493 2.86 -6.48 -19.97
CA GLN A 493 2.86 -6.64 -21.41
C GLN A 493 1.66 -7.46 -21.91
N GLU A 494 1.24 -8.49 -21.17
CA GLU A 494 0.11 -9.34 -21.54
C GLU A 494 -1.22 -8.57 -21.60
N ILE A 495 -1.36 -7.51 -20.79
CA ILE A 495 -2.52 -6.62 -20.84
C ILE A 495 -2.45 -5.73 -22.09
N VAL A 496 -1.28 -5.15 -22.36
CA VAL A 496 -1.05 -4.30 -23.54
C VAL A 496 -1.31 -5.11 -24.82
N ASP A 497 -0.75 -6.31 -24.91
CA ASP A 497 -0.91 -7.22 -26.05
C ASP A 497 -2.39 -7.57 -26.28
N PHE A 498 -3.10 -7.97 -25.22
CA PHE A 498 -4.51 -8.33 -25.29
C PHE A 498 -5.37 -7.15 -25.73
N MET A 499 -5.15 -5.96 -25.17
CA MET A 499 -5.91 -4.75 -25.50
C MET A 499 -5.68 -4.32 -26.95
N CYS A 500 -4.42 -4.25 -27.40
CA CYS A 500 -4.09 -3.90 -28.79
C CYS A 500 -4.61 -4.94 -29.79
N ALA A 501 -4.50 -6.24 -29.49
CA ALA A 501 -5.06 -7.29 -30.34
C ALA A 501 -6.59 -7.22 -30.41
N SER A 502 -7.24 -6.86 -29.32
CA SER A 502 -8.70 -6.71 -29.27
C SER A 502 -9.18 -5.48 -30.05
N VAL A 503 -8.43 -4.38 -30.01
CA VAL A 503 -8.71 -3.22 -30.86
C VAL A 503 -8.58 -3.58 -32.34
N GLU A 504 -7.52 -4.31 -32.74
CA GLU A 504 -7.37 -4.77 -34.12
C GLU A 504 -8.54 -5.65 -34.56
N GLU A 505 -8.95 -6.62 -33.73
CA GLU A 505 -10.08 -7.50 -34.05
C GLU A 505 -11.39 -6.71 -34.19
N VAL A 506 -11.66 -5.77 -33.29
CA VAL A 506 -12.85 -4.92 -33.36
C VAL A 506 -12.81 -4.02 -34.60
N LEU A 507 -11.67 -3.43 -34.94
CA LEU A 507 -11.51 -2.62 -36.15
C LEU A 507 -11.86 -3.42 -37.41
N GLN A 508 -11.39 -4.66 -37.49
CA GLN A 508 -11.68 -5.55 -38.61
C GLN A 508 -13.15 -5.95 -38.65
N ARG A 509 -13.70 -6.40 -37.51
CA ARG A 509 -15.07 -6.94 -37.43
C ARG A 509 -16.14 -5.87 -37.60
N GLU A 510 -15.99 -4.73 -36.95
CA GLU A 510 -17.04 -3.71 -36.85
C GLU A 510 -16.93 -2.62 -37.92
N PHE A 511 -15.72 -2.35 -38.40
CA PHE A 511 -15.46 -1.23 -39.30
C PHE A 511 -14.77 -1.63 -40.60
N GLY A 512 -14.34 -2.89 -40.76
CA GLY A 512 -13.59 -3.35 -41.93
C GLY A 512 -12.23 -2.66 -42.07
N LYS A 513 -11.65 -2.15 -40.97
CA LYS A 513 -10.37 -1.43 -40.94
C LYS A 513 -9.32 -2.20 -40.15
N SER A 514 -8.08 -1.71 -40.19
CA SER A 514 -6.95 -2.21 -39.40
C SER A 514 -6.23 -1.04 -38.74
N ILE A 515 -5.50 -1.27 -37.64
CA ILE A 515 -4.60 -0.30 -37.00
C ILE A 515 -3.62 0.31 -38.01
N ALA A 516 -3.28 -0.43 -39.07
CA ALA A 516 -2.34 0.03 -40.10
C ALA A 516 -2.94 1.00 -41.14
N GLU A 517 -4.26 1.23 -41.14
CA GLU A 517 -4.89 2.10 -42.14
C GLU A 517 -4.77 3.61 -41.81
N PRO A 518 -4.57 4.48 -42.82
CA PRO A 518 -4.25 5.90 -42.64
C PRO A 518 -5.39 6.79 -42.10
N ASP A 519 -6.59 6.25 -41.96
CA ASP A 519 -7.77 6.94 -41.41
C ASP A 519 -8.16 6.41 -40.02
N VAL A 520 -7.38 5.49 -39.46
CA VAL A 520 -7.55 4.97 -38.10
C VAL A 520 -6.59 5.70 -37.16
N GLN A 521 -6.98 6.88 -36.70
CA GLN A 521 -6.16 7.68 -35.78
C GLN A 521 -6.34 7.21 -34.34
N ILE A 522 -5.23 6.96 -33.65
CA ILE A 522 -5.17 6.32 -32.34
C ILE A 522 -4.49 7.25 -31.34
N LEU A 523 -5.13 7.42 -30.17
CA LEU A 523 -4.63 8.24 -29.08
C LEU A 523 -4.53 7.43 -27.80
N ASP A 524 -3.35 7.47 -27.18
CA ASP A 524 -3.13 7.08 -25.79
C ASP A 524 -3.09 8.32 -24.88
N PRO A 525 -4.18 8.64 -24.15
CA PRO A 525 -4.31 9.90 -23.43
C PRO A 525 -3.54 9.95 -22.10
N ALA A 526 -2.91 8.85 -21.69
CA ALA A 526 -2.14 8.74 -20.44
C ALA A 526 -1.08 7.64 -20.62
N THR A 527 -0.07 7.93 -21.43
CA THR A 527 0.76 6.88 -22.04
C THR A 527 1.78 6.26 -21.10
N GLY A 528 2.10 6.92 -19.99
CA GLY A 528 3.13 6.46 -19.06
C GLY A 528 4.45 6.30 -19.81
N THR A 529 4.90 5.06 -19.98
CA THR A 529 6.15 4.73 -20.69
C THR A 529 5.98 4.42 -22.18
N GLY A 530 4.82 4.69 -22.78
CA GLY A 530 4.59 4.50 -24.22
C GLY A 530 4.25 3.07 -24.64
N SER A 531 3.97 2.16 -23.70
CA SER A 531 3.86 0.71 -23.97
C SER A 531 2.78 0.37 -25.01
N PHE A 532 1.63 1.06 -24.98
CA PHE A 532 0.59 0.84 -25.99
C PHE A 532 1.05 1.28 -27.38
N ILE A 533 1.66 2.46 -27.51
CA ILE A 533 2.17 2.95 -28.81
C ILE A 533 3.25 2.01 -29.36
N VAL A 534 4.22 1.60 -28.54
CA VAL A 534 5.25 0.62 -28.92
C VAL A 534 4.62 -0.67 -29.48
N ASN A 535 3.60 -1.21 -28.81
CA ASN A 535 2.91 -2.41 -29.28
C ASN A 535 2.17 -2.20 -30.61
N LEU A 536 1.57 -1.02 -30.81
CA LEU A 536 0.93 -0.68 -32.08
C LEU A 536 1.96 -0.60 -33.22
N LEU A 537 3.14 -0.03 -32.97
CA LEU A 537 4.23 0.00 -33.96
C LEU A 537 4.62 -1.41 -34.40
N HIS A 538 4.69 -2.40 -33.49
CA HIS A 538 4.94 -3.80 -33.84
C HIS A 538 3.92 -4.37 -34.82
N ARG A 539 2.65 -4.00 -34.67
CA ARG A 539 1.53 -4.52 -35.46
C ARG A 539 1.40 -3.89 -36.85
N ILE A 540 1.95 -2.69 -37.06
CA ILE A 540 1.85 -1.98 -38.33
C ILE A 540 2.92 -2.48 -39.32
N PRO A 541 2.59 -2.89 -40.56
CA PRO A 541 3.58 -3.29 -41.55
C PRO A 541 4.56 -2.17 -41.92
N ARG A 542 5.84 -2.50 -42.18
CA ARG A 542 6.91 -1.51 -42.48
C ARG A 542 6.52 -0.48 -43.55
N HIS A 543 5.81 -0.90 -44.62
CA HIS A 543 5.42 -0.02 -45.72
C HIS A 543 4.32 1.00 -45.37
N LYS A 544 3.56 0.79 -44.28
CA LYS A 544 2.56 1.75 -43.77
C LYS A 544 3.06 2.51 -42.53
N LEU A 545 4.07 1.97 -41.85
CA LEU A 545 4.54 2.46 -40.55
C LEU A 545 4.96 3.92 -40.57
N LYS A 546 5.70 4.37 -41.57
CA LYS A 546 6.17 5.76 -41.68
C LYS A 546 5.02 6.76 -41.63
N TYR A 547 3.98 6.54 -42.45
CA TYR A 547 2.81 7.41 -42.45
C TYR A 547 2.08 7.39 -41.10
N LYS A 548 1.80 6.19 -40.56
CA LYS A 548 1.11 6.03 -39.26
C LYS A 548 1.84 6.76 -38.14
N TYR A 549 3.17 6.59 -38.09
CA TYR A 549 4.05 7.19 -37.10
C TYR A 549 4.03 8.72 -37.14
N GLN A 550 3.99 9.30 -38.35
CA GLN A 550 4.01 10.76 -38.55
C GLN A 550 2.65 11.43 -38.31
N HIS A 551 1.54 10.73 -38.61
CA HIS A 551 0.24 11.39 -38.80
C HIS A 551 -0.90 10.85 -37.94
N ASP A 552 -0.86 9.61 -37.47
CA ASP A 552 -2.05 8.94 -36.93
C ASP A 552 -1.88 8.34 -35.53
N LEU A 553 -0.66 8.33 -34.99
CA LEU A 553 -0.38 7.86 -33.64
C LEU A 553 -0.09 9.06 -32.74
N PHE A 554 -0.83 9.14 -31.65
CA PHE A 554 -0.70 10.22 -30.68
C PHE A 554 -0.66 9.67 -29.26
N CYS A 555 0.09 10.33 -28.38
CA CYS A 555 0.06 10.00 -26.97
C CYS A 555 0.40 11.19 -26.06
N ASN A 556 -0.20 11.22 -24.88
CA ASN A 556 -0.07 12.32 -23.93
C ASN A 556 0.51 11.82 -22.61
N GLU A 557 1.37 12.64 -22.00
CA GLU A 557 1.89 12.39 -20.67
C GLU A 557 2.10 13.70 -19.90
N ILE A 558 1.73 13.68 -18.62
CA ILE A 558 1.80 14.85 -17.74
C ILE A 558 3.07 14.85 -16.88
N MET A 559 3.67 13.69 -16.66
CA MET A 559 4.89 13.54 -15.87
C MET A 559 6.14 13.57 -16.76
N LEU A 560 7.12 14.38 -16.36
CA LEU A 560 8.33 14.63 -17.17
C LEU A 560 9.07 13.35 -17.57
N LEU A 561 9.21 12.41 -16.63
CA LEU A 561 10.09 11.25 -16.81
C LEU A 561 9.42 10.09 -17.54
N PRO A 562 8.16 9.73 -17.21
CA PRO A 562 7.37 8.89 -18.11
C PRO A 562 7.35 9.44 -19.55
N TYR A 563 7.22 10.76 -19.74
CA TYR A 563 7.30 11.40 -21.06
C TYR A 563 8.64 11.13 -21.77
N TYR A 564 9.79 11.28 -21.09
CA TYR A 564 11.10 10.94 -21.65
C TYR A 564 11.22 9.47 -22.02
N ILE A 565 10.74 8.57 -21.16
CA ILE A 565 10.79 7.13 -21.39
C ILE A 565 9.91 6.75 -22.58
N ALA A 566 8.70 7.32 -22.68
CA ALA A 566 7.79 7.10 -23.81
C ALA A 566 8.42 7.54 -25.14
N SER A 567 8.95 8.76 -25.21
CA SER A 567 9.65 9.28 -26.40
C SER A 567 10.79 8.34 -26.83
N LEU A 568 11.66 7.95 -25.89
CA LEU A 568 12.78 7.04 -26.18
C LEU A 568 12.33 5.67 -26.69
N ASN A 569 11.33 5.06 -26.05
CA ASN A 569 10.88 3.73 -26.43
C ASN A 569 10.22 3.71 -27.81
N ILE A 570 9.37 4.71 -28.08
CA ILE A 570 8.64 4.81 -29.34
C ILE A 570 9.62 5.06 -30.50
N GLU A 571 10.56 5.99 -30.31
CA GLU A 571 11.58 6.30 -31.32
C GLU A 571 12.55 5.14 -31.56
N HIS A 572 12.96 4.43 -30.50
CA HIS A 572 13.82 3.26 -30.64
C HIS A 572 13.11 2.13 -31.37
N GLU A 573 11.84 1.86 -31.04
CA GLU A 573 11.07 0.81 -31.72
C GLU A 573 10.91 1.13 -33.22
N TYR A 574 10.62 2.38 -33.55
CA TYR A 574 10.59 2.82 -34.94
C TYR A 574 11.96 2.62 -35.63
N TYR A 575 13.05 3.04 -34.99
CA TYR A 575 14.40 2.85 -35.51
C TYR A 575 14.74 1.37 -35.73
N ALA A 576 14.48 0.51 -34.75
CA ALA A 576 14.72 -0.93 -34.85
C ALA A 576 13.94 -1.55 -36.02
N LYS A 577 12.71 -1.08 -36.25
CA LYS A 577 11.84 -1.60 -37.29
C LYS A 577 12.08 -0.98 -38.66
N MET A 578 12.55 0.26 -38.77
CA MET A 578 12.73 0.96 -40.06
C MET A 578 14.19 1.01 -40.52
N GLY A 579 15.16 0.94 -39.60
CA GLY A 579 16.59 1.13 -39.85
C GLY A 579 17.00 2.59 -39.97
N GLU A 580 16.07 3.52 -39.82
CA GLU A 580 16.26 4.97 -39.89
C GLU A 580 15.65 5.62 -38.65
N TYR A 581 16.37 6.59 -38.07
CA TYR A 581 15.89 7.32 -36.90
C TYR A 581 14.96 8.44 -37.32
N GLU A 582 13.86 8.61 -36.60
CA GLU A 582 12.92 9.70 -36.79
C GLU A 582 12.28 10.07 -35.44
N PRO A 583 12.26 11.36 -35.02
CA PRO A 583 11.65 11.75 -33.76
C PRO A 583 10.14 11.47 -33.80
N PHE A 584 9.57 11.04 -32.66
CA PHE A 584 8.14 10.82 -32.58
C PHE A 584 7.44 12.15 -32.30
N GLU A 585 6.80 12.72 -33.31
CA GLU A 585 6.07 13.99 -33.15
C GLU A 585 4.66 13.82 -32.58
N GLY A 586 4.18 12.58 -32.42
CA GLY A 586 2.89 12.27 -31.82
C GLY A 586 2.84 12.33 -30.29
N VAL A 587 4.00 12.45 -29.61
CA VAL A 587 4.05 12.55 -28.14
C VAL A 587 3.93 14.00 -27.68
N CYS A 588 2.94 14.26 -26.82
CA CYS A 588 2.62 15.54 -26.23
C CYS A 588 2.92 15.54 -24.72
N PHE A 589 3.63 16.58 -24.25
CA PHE A 589 3.77 16.82 -22.82
C PHE A 589 2.64 17.72 -22.32
N THR A 590 1.56 17.12 -21.84
CA THR A 590 0.29 17.81 -21.57
C THR A 590 -0.60 17.09 -20.56
N ASP A 591 -1.50 17.83 -19.89
CA ASP A 591 -2.63 17.25 -19.16
C ASP A 591 -3.84 17.13 -20.09
N THR A 592 -4.13 15.90 -20.53
CA THR A 592 -5.25 15.56 -21.41
C THR A 592 -6.59 16.15 -20.95
N LEU A 593 -6.86 16.18 -19.63
CA LEU A 593 -8.13 16.68 -19.12
C LEU A 593 -8.18 18.22 -19.13
N GLU A 594 -7.05 18.90 -18.96
CA GLU A 594 -6.96 20.37 -19.06
C GLU A 594 -7.08 20.84 -20.52
N LEU A 595 -6.62 20.05 -21.51
CA LEU A 595 -6.77 20.37 -22.93
C LEU A 595 -8.24 20.55 -23.37
N ALA A 596 -9.18 19.93 -22.66
CA ALA A 596 -10.61 20.05 -22.89
C ALA A 596 -11.20 21.39 -22.40
N GLU A 597 -10.50 22.15 -21.55
CA GLU A 597 -10.98 23.40 -20.96
C GLU A 597 -11.00 24.59 -21.95
N GLY A 598 -10.67 24.37 -23.23
CA GLY A 598 -10.91 25.34 -24.31
C GLY A 598 -10.01 26.58 -24.32
N ARG A 599 -8.92 26.61 -23.53
CA ARG A 599 -8.00 27.76 -23.54
C ARG A 599 -7.21 27.84 -24.84
N GLN A 600 -7.04 29.05 -25.36
CA GLN A 600 -6.03 29.34 -26.38
C GLN A 600 -4.66 29.04 -25.80
N LEU A 601 -3.89 28.17 -26.45
CA LEU A 601 -2.49 27.90 -26.11
C LEU A 601 -1.65 29.10 -26.55
N PRO A 602 -1.03 29.89 -25.63
CA PRO A 602 -0.06 30.90 -26.03
C PRO A 602 1.19 30.25 -26.68
N LEU A 603 1.65 30.87 -27.76
CA LEU A 603 2.68 30.43 -28.73
C LEU A 603 4.13 30.50 -28.22
N PHE A 604 4.43 30.14 -26.96
CA PHE A 604 5.78 30.36 -26.41
C PHE A 604 6.78 29.21 -26.64
N VAL A 605 6.31 27.97 -26.84
CA VAL A 605 7.14 26.89 -27.42
C VAL A 605 6.39 26.32 -28.61
N GLU A 606 6.80 26.74 -29.80
CA GLU A 606 6.13 26.45 -31.06
C GLU A 606 5.96 24.93 -31.24
N GLU A 607 7.00 24.13 -31.01
CA GLU A 607 6.99 22.70 -31.30
C GLU A 607 6.01 21.86 -30.45
N ASN A 608 6.05 21.91 -29.10
CA ASN A 608 5.09 21.12 -28.29
C ASN A 608 3.63 21.62 -28.50
N THR A 609 3.47 22.93 -28.69
CA THR A 609 2.15 23.53 -28.98
C THR A 609 1.60 23.05 -30.31
N GLU A 610 2.45 22.92 -31.34
CA GLU A 610 2.10 22.36 -32.64
C GLU A 610 1.73 20.88 -32.55
N ARG A 611 2.46 20.08 -31.76
CA ARG A 611 2.11 18.66 -31.50
C ARG A 611 0.72 18.54 -30.89
N VAL A 612 0.44 19.30 -29.83
CA VAL A 612 -0.88 19.32 -29.17
C VAL A 612 -1.97 19.81 -30.13
N LYS A 613 -1.70 20.83 -30.94
CA LYS A 613 -2.66 21.33 -31.93
C LYS A 613 -3.01 20.24 -32.96
N ARG A 614 -2.00 19.56 -33.50
CA ARG A 614 -2.16 18.45 -34.44
C ARG A 614 -2.98 17.31 -33.85
N GLU A 615 -2.70 16.93 -32.60
CA GLU A 615 -3.49 15.94 -31.87
C GLU A 615 -4.95 16.39 -31.69
N LYS A 616 -5.20 17.67 -31.35
CA LYS A 616 -6.57 18.20 -31.18
C LYS A 616 -7.36 18.18 -32.49
N ASP A 617 -6.71 18.53 -33.60
CA ASP A 617 -7.31 18.56 -34.93
C ASP A 617 -7.56 17.14 -35.48
N ALA A 618 -6.81 16.13 -34.98
CA ALA A 618 -6.95 14.74 -35.37
C ALA A 618 -8.38 14.20 -35.13
N GLN A 619 -8.85 13.41 -36.07
CA GLN A 619 -10.13 12.70 -36.04
C GLN A 619 -9.94 11.33 -35.36
N ILE A 620 -9.63 11.36 -34.05
CA ILE A 620 -9.38 10.15 -33.26
C ILE A 620 -10.55 9.17 -33.34
N MET A 621 -10.25 7.95 -33.80
CA MET A 621 -11.18 6.82 -33.91
C MET A 621 -10.98 5.83 -32.76
N VAL A 622 -9.75 5.69 -32.25
CA VAL A 622 -9.43 4.78 -31.15
C VAL A 622 -8.78 5.55 -30.01
N VAL A 623 -9.36 5.42 -28.82
CA VAL A 623 -8.75 5.85 -27.56
C VAL A 623 -8.38 4.59 -26.77
N ILE A 624 -7.09 4.40 -26.46
CA ILE A 624 -6.59 3.22 -25.75
C ILE A 624 -5.65 3.63 -24.62
N GLY A 625 -5.66 2.93 -23.49
CA GLY A 625 -4.62 3.20 -22.47
C GLY A 625 -4.95 2.71 -21.06
N ASN A 626 -4.12 3.14 -20.12
CA ASN A 626 -4.27 2.90 -18.69
C ASN A 626 -4.41 4.24 -17.94
N PRO A 627 -5.61 4.82 -17.87
CA PRO A 627 -5.81 6.11 -17.19
C PRO A 627 -5.57 6.00 -15.68
N PRO A 628 -5.09 7.06 -15.01
CA PRO A 628 -4.71 7.03 -13.60
C PRO A 628 -5.88 6.71 -12.65
N TYR A 629 -5.57 5.99 -11.57
CA TYR A 629 -6.53 5.60 -10.52
C TYR A 629 -6.33 6.42 -9.24
N ASN A 630 -6.73 7.68 -9.23
CA ASN A 630 -6.71 8.43 -7.97
C ASN A 630 -8.01 8.19 -7.19
N VAL A 631 -7.97 7.21 -6.27
CA VAL A 631 -8.98 7.08 -5.21
C VAL A 631 -8.63 8.17 -4.23
N GLY A 632 -9.33 9.31 -4.28
CA GLY A 632 -8.92 10.56 -3.61
C GLY A 632 -8.53 10.41 -2.12
N GLN A 633 -7.96 11.46 -1.54
CA GLN A 633 -7.35 11.44 -0.20
C GLN A 633 -8.06 10.55 0.85
N VAL A 634 -7.28 9.68 1.52
CA VAL A 634 -7.78 8.76 2.56
C VAL A 634 -8.09 9.53 3.84
N SER A 635 -7.33 10.60 4.08
CA SER A 635 -7.48 11.52 5.19
C SER A 635 -7.44 12.97 4.69
N GLU A 636 -8.19 13.86 5.32
CA GLU A 636 -8.03 15.31 5.09
C GLU A 636 -6.62 15.82 5.44
N ASN A 637 -5.86 15.05 6.23
CA ASN A 637 -4.47 15.35 6.53
C ASN A 637 -3.50 15.00 5.39
N ASP A 638 -3.91 14.21 4.39
CA ASP A 638 -3.08 13.90 3.23
C ASP A 638 -2.88 15.14 2.34
N ASN A 639 -3.83 16.08 2.42
CA ASN A 639 -3.89 17.31 1.62
C ASN A 639 -3.68 17.06 0.12
N ASN A 640 -4.28 15.98 -0.38
CA ASN A 640 -4.09 15.47 -1.74
C ASN A 640 -5.45 15.33 -2.45
N LYS A 641 -6.16 16.45 -2.58
CA LYS A 641 -7.49 16.48 -3.21
C LYS A 641 -7.35 16.26 -4.72
N ASN A 642 -8.28 15.50 -5.29
CA ASN A 642 -8.38 15.34 -6.74
C ASN A 642 -8.44 16.71 -7.43
N ARG A 643 -7.69 16.84 -8.54
CA ARG A 643 -7.74 18.02 -9.40
C ARG A 643 -9.14 18.23 -9.94
N LYS A 644 -9.55 19.50 -10.01
CA LYS A 644 -10.83 19.92 -10.60
C LYS A 644 -10.60 20.36 -12.03
N TYR A 645 -11.42 19.84 -12.94
CA TYR A 645 -11.41 20.16 -14.37
C TYR A 645 -12.82 20.64 -14.70
N SER A 646 -13.02 21.94 -14.90
CA SER A 646 -14.36 22.53 -14.85
C SER A 646 -15.28 22.00 -15.95
N VAL A 647 -14.78 21.83 -17.17
CA VAL A 647 -15.53 21.31 -18.31
C VAL A 647 -15.85 19.82 -18.11
N ILE A 648 -14.86 19.01 -17.73
CA ILE A 648 -15.07 17.57 -17.55
C ILE A 648 -15.94 17.28 -16.32
N ASP A 649 -15.72 18.00 -15.21
CA ASP A 649 -16.54 17.88 -14.00
C ASP A 649 -17.97 18.32 -14.28
N GLN A 650 -18.20 19.35 -15.10
CA GLN A 650 -19.53 19.75 -15.55
C GLN A 650 -20.17 18.69 -16.46
N GLY A 651 -19.41 18.09 -17.38
CA GLY A 651 -19.87 16.97 -18.19
C GLY A 651 -20.33 15.80 -17.32
N ILE A 652 -19.55 15.43 -16.30
CA ILE A 652 -19.93 14.39 -15.32
C ILE A 652 -21.16 14.79 -14.52
N HIS A 653 -21.23 16.05 -14.09
CA HIS A 653 -22.37 16.59 -13.35
C HIS A 653 -23.66 16.45 -14.16
N ASP A 654 -23.66 16.88 -15.41
CA ASP A 654 -24.84 16.95 -16.27
C ASP A 654 -25.30 15.59 -16.83
N THR A 655 -24.43 14.58 -16.73
CA THR A 655 -24.70 13.21 -17.18
C THR A 655 -24.76 12.23 -16.02
N TYR A 656 -23.61 11.72 -15.58
CA TYR A 656 -23.49 10.62 -14.63
C TYR A 656 -24.06 10.99 -13.26
N ALA A 657 -23.74 12.17 -12.73
CA ALA A 657 -24.15 12.55 -11.39
C ALA A 657 -25.64 12.91 -11.31
N LYS A 658 -26.15 13.64 -12.33
CA LYS A 658 -27.56 14.01 -12.44
C LYS A 658 -28.49 12.81 -12.50
N ASP A 659 -28.10 11.75 -13.22
CA ASP A 659 -28.91 10.55 -13.39
C ASP A 659 -28.68 9.48 -12.31
N SER A 660 -27.69 9.68 -11.42
CA SER A 660 -27.46 8.79 -10.29
C SER A 660 -28.53 8.93 -9.21
N LYS A 661 -28.99 7.80 -8.66
CA LYS A 661 -29.90 7.76 -7.50
C LYS A 661 -29.15 7.71 -6.16
N ALA A 662 -27.82 7.64 -6.19
CA ALA A 662 -27.00 7.62 -4.98
C ALA A 662 -27.03 8.96 -4.23
N THR A 663 -26.94 8.92 -2.90
CA THR A 663 -26.83 10.14 -2.08
C THR A 663 -25.51 10.86 -2.28
N LEU A 664 -24.44 10.08 -2.47
CA LEU A 664 -23.07 10.56 -2.53
C LEU A 664 -22.49 10.15 -3.88
N ASN A 665 -22.19 11.15 -4.70
CA ASN A 665 -21.72 11.01 -6.07
C ASN A 665 -20.23 11.42 -6.22
N THR A 666 -19.52 11.64 -5.12
CA THR A 666 -18.12 12.11 -5.14
C THR A 666 -17.18 11.19 -5.91
N LYS A 667 -17.43 9.88 -5.89
CA LYS A 667 -16.64 8.86 -6.62
C LYS A 667 -16.76 8.96 -8.14
N LEU A 668 -17.80 9.63 -8.66
CA LEU A 668 -17.91 9.87 -10.11
C LEU A 668 -16.86 10.85 -10.62
N TYR A 669 -16.20 11.59 -9.73
CA TYR A 669 -15.13 12.54 -10.06
C TYR A 669 -13.73 11.95 -9.85
N ASP A 670 -13.61 10.63 -9.72
CA ASP A 670 -12.32 9.93 -9.77
C ASP A 670 -11.70 10.04 -11.17
N ALA A 671 -10.36 10.08 -11.25
CA ALA A 671 -9.64 10.38 -12.48
C ALA A 671 -10.03 9.46 -13.65
N TYR A 672 -10.08 8.13 -13.44
CA TYR A 672 -10.45 7.20 -14.51
C TYR A 672 -11.87 7.45 -15.08
N VAL A 673 -12.82 7.95 -14.28
CA VAL A 673 -14.16 8.32 -14.75
C VAL A 673 -14.11 9.56 -15.63
N LYS A 674 -13.26 10.54 -15.28
CA LYS A 674 -12.99 11.72 -16.10
C LYS A 674 -12.42 11.33 -17.46
N PHE A 675 -11.51 10.35 -17.51
CA PHE A 675 -10.99 9.82 -18.77
C PHE A 675 -12.06 9.11 -19.61
N PHE A 676 -12.98 8.34 -19.00
CA PHE A 676 -14.12 7.80 -19.75
C PHE A 676 -15.01 8.90 -20.32
N ARG A 677 -15.37 9.92 -19.51
CA ARG A 677 -16.19 11.05 -19.98
C ARG A 677 -15.49 11.80 -21.11
N TRP A 678 -14.22 12.15 -20.91
CA TRP A 678 -13.38 12.80 -21.91
C TRP A 678 -13.26 11.98 -23.20
N ALA A 679 -13.06 10.65 -23.12
CA ALA A 679 -12.92 9.80 -24.30
C ALA A 679 -14.20 9.76 -25.14
N VAL A 680 -15.37 9.70 -24.48
CA VAL A 680 -16.67 9.79 -25.19
C VAL A 680 -16.79 11.15 -25.89
N ASP A 681 -16.44 12.23 -25.20
CA ASP A 681 -16.53 13.58 -25.76
C ASP A 681 -15.51 13.77 -26.90
N ARG A 682 -14.32 13.16 -26.81
CA ARG A 682 -13.26 13.16 -27.85
C ARG A 682 -13.69 12.46 -29.13
N LEU A 683 -14.50 11.40 -29.03
CA LEU A 683 -15.09 10.74 -30.20
C LEU A 683 -16.13 11.62 -30.90
N GLN A 684 -16.70 12.62 -30.22
CA GLN A 684 -17.69 13.56 -30.79
C GLN A 684 -18.87 12.85 -31.48
N GLY A 685 -19.24 11.69 -30.96
CA GLY A 685 -20.32 10.86 -31.47
C GLY A 685 -20.04 10.09 -32.76
N ARG A 686 -18.83 10.17 -33.31
CA ARG A 686 -18.38 9.38 -34.47
C ARG A 686 -18.15 7.91 -34.11
N ASP A 687 -18.12 7.06 -35.12
CA ASP A 687 -17.73 5.65 -34.97
C ASP A 687 -16.33 5.53 -34.40
N GLY A 688 -16.14 4.62 -33.45
CA GLY A 688 -14.88 4.49 -32.74
C GLY A 688 -14.88 3.54 -31.55
N ILE A 689 -13.72 3.43 -30.91
CA ILE A 689 -13.43 2.48 -29.85
C ILE A 689 -12.79 3.21 -28.66
N VAL A 690 -13.28 2.93 -27.45
CA VAL A 690 -12.60 3.27 -26.19
C VAL A 690 -12.18 1.98 -25.50
N CYS A 691 -10.87 1.78 -25.32
CA CYS A 691 -10.28 0.59 -24.73
C CYS A 691 -9.41 0.95 -23.52
N PHE A 692 -9.94 0.79 -22.31
CA PHE A 692 -9.22 1.12 -21.07
C PHE A 692 -9.12 -0.05 -20.11
N ILE A 693 -7.94 -0.22 -19.50
CA ILE A 693 -7.84 -0.92 -18.22
C ILE A 693 -8.07 0.07 -17.08
N SER A 694 -9.06 -0.20 -16.22
CA SER A 694 -9.52 0.75 -15.22
C SER A 694 -10.01 0.11 -13.93
N ASN A 695 -10.31 0.93 -12.91
CA ASN A 695 -10.89 0.47 -11.65
C ASN A 695 -12.32 -0.09 -11.84
N ASN A 696 -12.60 -1.29 -11.34
CA ASN A 696 -13.90 -1.96 -11.48
C ASN A 696 -15.02 -1.41 -10.60
N SER A 697 -14.81 -0.29 -9.92
CA SER A 697 -15.83 0.29 -9.05
C SER A 697 -17.14 0.62 -9.76
N PHE A 698 -17.09 1.04 -11.04
CA PHE A 698 -18.29 1.42 -11.77
C PHE A 698 -19.20 0.27 -12.18
N ILE A 699 -18.71 -0.98 -12.14
CA ILE A 699 -19.49 -2.17 -12.55
C ILE A 699 -20.62 -2.49 -11.58
N ASP A 700 -20.40 -2.30 -10.28
CA ASP A 700 -21.32 -2.77 -9.23
C ASP A 700 -21.65 -1.75 -8.14
N GLN A 701 -20.96 -0.60 -8.04
CA GLN A 701 -21.26 0.38 -6.99
C GLN A 701 -22.48 1.23 -7.33
N THR A 702 -23.27 1.51 -6.31
CA THR A 702 -24.50 2.31 -6.41
C THR A 702 -24.26 3.71 -6.97
N ALA A 703 -23.13 4.34 -6.64
CA ALA A 703 -22.79 5.70 -7.12
C ALA A 703 -22.58 5.83 -8.64
N PHE A 704 -22.46 4.70 -9.35
CA PHE A 704 -22.13 4.66 -10.78
C PHE A 704 -23.30 4.19 -11.65
N ASP A 705 -24.52 4.10 -11.10
CA ASP A 705 -25.74 3.82 -11.86
C ASP A 705 -25.95 4.80 -13.01
N GLY A 706 -25.76 6.10 -12.77
CA GLY A 706 -25.78 7.10 -13.82
C GLY A 706 -24.69 6.89 -14.87
N MET A 707 -23.45 6.58 -14.46
CA MET A 707 -22.36 6.28 -15.41
C MET A 707 -22.68 5.07 -16.28
N ARG A 708 -23.19 3.97 -15.70
CA ARG A 708 -23.58 2.76 -16.44
C ARG A 708 -24.69 3.04 -17.45
N LYS A 709 -25.71 3.82 -17.05
CA LYS A 709 -26.78 4.29 -17.94
C LYS A 709 -26.23 5.03 -19.16
N HIS A 710 -25.33 6.00 -18.93
CA HIS A 710 -24.78 6.81 -20.02
C HIS A 710 -23.78 6.03 -20.87
N LEU A 711 -22.95 5.14 -20.31
CA LEU A 711 -22.08 4.27 -21.11
C LEU A 711 -22.89 3.39 -22.08
N GLN A 712 -23.97 2.74 -21.59
CA GLN A 712 -24.84 1.95 -22.48
C GLN A 712 -25.52 2.83 -23.53
N LYS A 713 -25.83 4.09 -23.23
CA LYS A 713 -26.36 5.04 -24.20
C LYS A 713 -25.32 5.45 -25.25
N ASP A 714 -24.09 5.68 -24.81
CA ASP A 714 -23.00 6.25 -25.61
C ASP A 714 -22.29 5.20 -26.48
N PHE A 715 -22.49 3.91 -26.23
CA PHE A 715 -21.84 2.83 -26.97
C PHE A 715 -22.84 1.76 -27.39
N THR A 716 -22.66 1.21 -28.59
CA THR A 716 -23.53 0.15 -29.12
C THR A 716 -23.13 -1.22 -28.60
N GLN A 717 -21.86 -1.44 -28.29
CA GLN A 717 -21.39 -2.68 -27.66
C GLN A 717 -20.37 -2.35 -26.57
N ILE A 718 -20.49 -2.99 -25.41
CA ILE A 718 -19.53 -2.88 -24.32
C ILE A 718 -19.07 -4.27 -23.92
N TYR A 719 -17.78 -4.52 -24.00
CA TYR A 719 -17.13 -5.72 -23.46
C TYR A 719 -16.38 -5.33 -22.19
N HIS A 720 -16.68 -5.98 -21.07
CA HIS A 720 -15.98 -5.74 -19.82
C HIS A 720 -15.43 -7.04 -19.21
N LEU A 721 -14.11 -7.14 -19.17
CA LEU A 721 -13.34 -8.22 -18.55
C LEU A 721 -12.93 -7.82 -17.13
N ASP A 722 -13.63 -8.37 -16.13
CA ASP A 722 -13.36 -8.14 -14.70
C ASP A 722 -12.20 -9.04 -14.23
N LEU A 723 -11.02 -8.43 -14.02
CA LEU A 723 -9.82 -9.12 -13.54
C LEU A 723 -9.78 -9.26 -12.00
N HIS A 724 -10.82 -8.89 -11.26
CA HIS A 724 -10.85 -8.98 -9.78
C HIS A 724 -9.67 -8.26 -9.10
N GLY A 725 -9.18 -8.79 -7.97
CA GLY A 725 -8.02 -8.26 -7.24
C GLY A 725 -8.37 -7.23 -6.17
N ASN A 726 -9.65 -7.04 -5.84
CA ASN A 726 -10.06 -6.09 -4.81
C ASN A 726 -9.96 -6.71 -3.39
N VAL A 727 -8.82 -6.51 -2.75
CA VAL A 727 -8.51 -6.98 -1.39
C VAL A 727 -9.46 -6.36 -0.36
N ARG A 728 -9.91 -5.11 -0.59
CA ARG A 728 -10.87 -4.44 0.30
C ARG A 728 -12.25 -5.15 0.26
N LYS A 729 -12.65 -5.68 -0.89
CA LYS A 729 -13.90 -6.47 -1.04
C LYS A 729 -13.79 -7.86 -0.45
N ASN A 730 -12.67 -8.56 -0.60
CA ASN A 730 -12.52 -9.94 -0.14
C ASN A 730 -11.37 -10.10 0.87
N PRO A 731 -11.66 -10.29 2.17
CA PRO A 731 -10.63 -10.39 3.21
C PRO A 731 -9.87 -11.72 3.17
N LYS A 732 -10.31 -12.71 2.35
CA LYS A 732 -9.54 -13.93 2.08
C LYS A 732 -8.36 -13.67 1.15
N LEU A 733 -8.40 -12.56 0.39
CA LEU A 733 -7.25 -12.09 -0.37
C LEU A 733 -6.33 -11.33 0.59
N SER A 734 -5.04 -11.60 0.55
CA SER A 734 -4.05 -10.92 1.37
C SER A 734 -2.95 -10.30 0.51
N GLY A 735 -2.41 -9.17 0.99
CA GLY A 735 -1.36 -8.43 0.30
C GLY A 735 -1.80 -7.91 -1.06
N THR A 736 -0.88 -7.89 -2.02
CA THR A 736 -1.05 -7.32 -3.36
C THR A 736 -0.96 -8.37 -4.47
N THR A 737 -0.87 -9.65 -4.11
CA THR A 737 -0.52 -10.77 -5.01
C THR A 737 -1.63 -11.17 -5.98
N HIS A 738 -2.87 -10.75 -5.73
CA HIS A 738 -4.06 -11.12 -6.52
C HIS A 738 -4.49 -10.03 -7.50
N ASN A 739 -3.83 -8.87 -7.52
CA ASN A 739 -4.09 -7.81 -8.47
C ASN A 739 -2.95 -7.75 -9.51
N VAL A 740 -3.29 -7.52 -10.78
CA VAL A 740 -2.31 -7.50 -11.89
C VAL A 740 -1.25 -6.40 -11.78
N PHE A 741 -1.57 -5.30 -11.09
CA PHE A 741 -0.67 -4.18 -10.82
C PHE A 741 -0.08 -4.19 -9.40
N GLY A 742 -0.42 -5.17 -8.57
CA GLY A 742 0.02 -5.17 -7.18
C GLY A 742 -0.66 -4.11 -6.31
N ILE A 743 -1.89 -3.70 -6.63
CA ILE A 743 -2.69 -2.74 -5.84
C ILE A 743 -3.87 -3.42 -5.12
N GLN A 744 -4.55 -2.71 -4.22
CA GLN A 744 -5.64 -3.27 -3.40
C GLN A 744 -7.05 -3.11 -3.98
N VAL A 745 -7.21 -2.29 -5.02
CA VAL A 745 -8.49 -2.10 -5.73
C VAL A 745 -8.63 -3.11 -6.86
N GLY A 746 -9.86 -3.41 -7.27
CA GLY A 746 -10.10 -4.31 -8.40
C GLY A 746 -9.97 -3.58 -9.72
N VAL A 747 -9.49 -4.26 -10.75
CA VAL A 747 -9.27 -3.67 -12.09
C VAL A 747 -9.84 -4.56 -13.19
N GLY A 748 -10.12 -3.98 -14.34
CA GLY A 748 -10.73 -4.69 -15.47
C GLY A 748 -10.57 -3.92 -16.77
N ILE A 749 -10.65 -4.65 -17.87
CA ILE A 749 -10.47 -4.13 -19.23
C ILE A 749 -11.85 -3.88 -19.82
N THR A 750 -12.10 -2.65 -20.26
CA THR A 750 -13.36 -2.23 -20.90
C THR A 750 -13.07 -1.85 -22.34
N ILE A 751 -13.77 -2.48 -23.27
CA ILE A 751 -13.74 -2.18 -24.70
C ILE A 751 -15.14 -1.76 -25.09
N ALA A 752 -15.33 -0.46 -25.27
CA ALA A 752 -16.59 0.16 -25.59
C ALA A 752 -16.56 0.64 -27.04
N ILE A 753 -17.54 0.18 -27.82
CA ILE A 753 -17.59 0.33 -29.28
C ILE A 753 -18.80 1.18 -29.60
N ARG A 754 -18.58 2.23 -30.39
CA ARG A 754 -19.64 3.01 -31.03
C ARG A 754 -19.59 2.73 -32.52
N SER A 755 -20.67 2.18 -33.04
CA SER A 755 -20.80 1.88 -34.47
C SER A 755 -22.20 2.22 -34.95
N SER A 756 -22.28 3.10 -35.94
CA SER A 756 -23.51 3.50 -36.62
C SER A 756 -24.22 2.35 -37.33
N ALA A 757 -23.51 1.24 -37.59
CA ALA A 757 -24.07 0.02 -38.18
C ALA A 757 -24.98 -0.77 -37.23
N HIS A 758 -24.93 -0.51 -35.91
CA HIS A 758 -25.73 -1.23 -34.91
C HIS A 758 -26.73 -0.32 -34.24
N ALA A 759 -28.01 -0.69 -34.30
CA ALA A 759 -29.08 0.05 -33.62
C ALA A 759 -29.30 -0.43 -32.17
N THR A 760 -28.88 -1.65 -31.83
CA THR A 760 -29.13 -2.26 -30.51
C THR A 760 -27.89 -2.20 -29.63
N GLN A 761 -28.08 -1.79 -28.38
CA GLN A 761 -27.04 -1.75 -27.36
C GLN A 761 -26.85 -3.14 -26.73
N ARG A 762 -25.61 -3.62 -26.63
CA ARG A 762 -25.28 -4.91 -26.00
C ARG A 762 -24.17 -4.78 -24.97
N LEU A 763 -24.27 -5.55 -23.90
CA LEU A 763 -23.30 -5.58 -22.81
C LEU A 763 -22.79 -7.02 -22.61
N TYR A 764 -21.50 -7.21 -22.83
CA TYR A 764 -20.80 -8.47 -22.67
C TYR A 764 -19.88 -8.41 -21.46
N TYR A 765 -19.96 -9.44 -20.62
CA TYR A 765 -19.22 -9.49 -19.37
C TYR A 765 -18.55 -10.84 -19.19
N TYR A 766 -17.31 -10.81 -18.71
CA TYR A 766 -16.61 -11.99 -18.23
C TYR A 766 -15.83 -11.62 -16.97
N ARG A 767 -15.73 -12.57 -16.06
CA ARG A 767 -15.08 -12.41 -14.77
C ARG A 767 -14.11 -13.55 -14.54
N VAL A 768 -12.84 -13.23 -14.30
CA VAL A 768 -11.86 -14.25 -13.91
C VAL A 768 -12.15 -14.78 -12.50
N PRO A 769 -11.72 -16.00 -12.15
CA PRO A 769 -11.89 -16.53 -10.80
C PRO A 769 -11.33 -15.61 -9.70
N GLU A 770 -12.08 -15.49 -8.61
CA GLU A 770 -11.83 -14.55 -7.51
C GLU A 770 -10.45 -14.74 -6.84
N ASN A 771 -10.01 -15.99 -6.70
CA ASN A 771 -8.79 -16.40 -5.99
C ASN A 771 -7.53 -16.46 -6.87
N TRP A 772 -7.63 -16.13 -8.16
CA TRP A 772 -6.46 -16.13 -9.04
C TRP A 772 -5.44 -15.05 -8.62
N ARG A 773 -4.17 -15.45 -8.62
CA ARG A 773 -3.01 -14.59 -8.46
C ARG A 773 -2.75 -13.79 -9.74
N LYS A 774 -1.88 -12.78 -9.62
CA LYS A 774 -1.41 -11.97 -10.76
C LYS A 774 -0.95 -12.85 -11.94
N THR A 775 -0.11 -13.84 -11.69
CA THR A 775 0.48 -14.70 -12.73
C THR A 775 -0.57 -15.47 -13.52
N GLU A 776 -1.56 -16.06 -12.85
CA GLU A 776 -2.65 -16.81 -13.50
C GLU A 776 -3.49 -15.90 -14.42
N LYS A 777 -3.74 -14.66 -13.99
CA LYS A 777 -4.48 -13.67 -14.79
C LYS A 777 -3.72 -13.24 -16.04
N LEU A 778 -2.41 -13.03 -15.93
CA LEU A 778 -1.56 -12.66 -17.07
C LEU A 778 -1.45 -13.82 -18.07
N VAL A 779 -1.29 -15.06 -17.59
CA VAL A 779 -1.32 -16.26 -18.44
C VAL A 779 -2.65 -16.38 -19.18
N PHE A 780 -3.77 -16.18 -18.49
CA PHE A 780 -5.10 -16.20 -19.12
C PHE A 780 -5.24 -15.16 -20.24
N LEU A 781 -4.77 -13.93 -20.04
CA LEU A 781 -4.82 -12.89 -21.08
C LEU A 781 -3.97 -13.26 -22.29
N ARG A 782 -2.77 -13.80 -22.05
CA ARG A 782 -1.87 -14.27 -23.12
C ARG A 782 -2.49 -15.40 -23.94
N GLU A 783 -3.11 -16.38 -23.27
CA GLU A 783 -3.76 -17.54 -23.92
C GLU A 783 -5.07 -17.17 -24.62
N SER A 784 -5.79 -16.18 -24.11
CA SER A 784 -7.01 -15.67 -24.75
C SER A 784 -6.71 -14.87 -26.01
N HIS A 785 -5.49 -14.33 -26.14
CA HIS A 785 -4.99 -13.49 -27.23
C HIS A 785 -5.72 -12.16 -27.43
N CYS A 786 -7.04 -12.16 -27.63
CA CYS A 786 -7.90 -10.98 -27.77
C CYS A 786 -9.35 -11.29 -27.33
N ILE A 787 -10.29 -10.36 -27.54
CA ILE A 787 -11.67 -10.51 -27.07
C ILE A 787 -12.41 -11.74 -27.62
N THR A 788 -12.05 -12.28 -28.78
CA THR A 788 -12.71 -13.48 -29.34
C THR A 788 -12.36 -14.77 -28.61
N GLY A 789 -11.22 -14.80 -27.90
CA GLY A 789 -10.82 -15.92 -27.05
C GLY A 789 -11.57 -15.98 -25.70
N ILE A 790 -12.38 -14.97 -25.38
CA ILE A 790 -13.12 -14.88 -24.13
C ILE A 790 -14.54 -15.41 -24.31
N GLN A 791 -14.98 -16.27 -23.40
CA GLN A 791 -16.35 -16.80 -23.37
C GLN A 791 -17.30 -15.82 -22.68
N TRP A 792 -17.79 -14.84 -23.43
CA TRP A 792 -18.63 -13.77 -22.92
C TRP A 792 -20.02 -14.22 -22.47
N SER A 793 -20.51 -13.63 -21.37
CA SER A 793 -21.92 -13.66 -20.98
C SER A 793 -22.58 -12.33 -21.33
N GLU A 794 -23.69 -12.36 -22.07
CA GLU A 794 -24.49 -11.17 -22.32
C GLU A 794 -25.29 -10.80 -21.06
N LEU A 795 -25.22 -9.54 -20.65
CA LEU A 795 -25.92 -9.00 -19.50
C LEU A 795 -27.00 -8.00 -19.93
N TYR A 796 -28.06 -7.93 -19.13
CA TYR A 796 -29.13 -6.94 -19.29
C TYR A 796 -29.17 -6.07 -18.04
N SER A 797 -29.24 -4.75 -18.24
CA SER A 797 -29.40 -3.80 -17.15
C SER A 797 -30.82 -3.81 -16.60
N ASP A 798 -30.97 -3.81 -15.27
CA ASP A 798 -32.27 -3.61 -14.64
C ASP A 798 -32.73 -2.13 -14.71
N GLU A 799 -33.93 -1.83 -14.19
CA GLU A 799 -34.48 -0.47 -14.11
C GLU A 799 -33.61 0.50 -13.29
N ARG A 800 -32.69 -0.03 -12.48
CA ARG A 800 -31.72 0.75 -11.69
C ARG A 800 -30.35 0.84 -12.37
N HIS A 801 -30.26 0.42 -13.63
CA HIS A 801 -29.04 0.39 -14.43
C HIS A 801 -27.91 -0.42 -13.77
N SER A 802 -28.24 -1.49 -13.05
CA SER A 802 -27.27 -2.45 -12.50
C SER A 802 -26.87 -3.46 -13.56
N TRP A 803 -25.58 -3.68 -13.77
CA TRP A 803 -25.10 -4.69 -14.73
C TRP A 803 -25.05 -6.09 -14.12
N ILE A 804 -24.51 -6.23 -12.91
CA ILE A 804 -24.42 -7.52 -12.25
C ILE A 804 -25.71 -7.77 -11.48
N ILE A 805 -26.66 -8.54 -11.99
CA ILE A 805 -27.93 -8.84 -11.28
C ILE A 805 -28.06 -10.32 -10.87
N THR A 806 -27.06 -11.14 -11.20
CA THR A 806 -27.04 -12.57 -10.91
C THR A 806 -27.26 -12.84 -9.43
N GLY A 807 -28.21 -13.72 -9.12
CA GLY A 807 -28.53 -14.11 -7.75
C GLY A 807 -29.53 -13.21 -7.03
N MET A 808 -29.91 -12.04 -7.58
CA MET A 808 -30.99 -11.23 -7.01
C MET A 808 -32.36 -11.90 -7.21
N ARG A 809 -33.27 -11.67 -6.26
CA ARG A 809 -34.65 -12.18 -6.28
C ARG A 809 -35.64 -11.02 -6.46
N PRO A 810 -36.39 -10.94 -7.58
CA PRO A 810 -37.33 -9.85 -7.83
C PRO A 810 -38.42 -9.74 -6.76
N GLU A 811 -38.87 -10.87 -6.21
CA GLU A 811 -39.93 -10.88 -5.19
C GLU A 811 -39.55 -10.12 -3.91
N PHE A 812 -38.26 -9.90 -3.66
CA PHE A 812 -37.77 -9.12 -2.52
C PHE A 812 -38.33 -7.69 -2.51
N THR A 813 -38.56 -7.08 -3.67
CA THR A 813 -39.10 -5.71 -3.75
C THR A 813 -40.58 -5.63 -3.39
N THR A 814 -41.29 -6.77 -3.33
CA THR A 814 -42.71 -6.85 -2.95
C THR A 814 -42.91 -6.87 -1.42
N PHE A 815 -41.86 -7.10 -0.65
CA PHE A 815 -41.91 -7.16 0.81
C PHE A 815 -41.94 -5.77 1.45
N LEU A 816 -42.30 -5.71 2.74
CA LEU A 816 -42.40 -4.45 3.48
C LEU A 816 -41.02 -3.85 3.71
N GLN A 817 -40.75 -2.67 3.18
CA GLN A 817 -39.46 -2.01 3.38
C GLN A 817 -39.26 -1.62 4.85
N MET A 818 -38.07 -1.86 5.40
CA MET A 818 -37.75 -1.38 6.76
C MET A 818 -37.87 0.14 6.84
N SER A 819 -37.29 0.89 5.89
CA SER A 819 -37.50 2.33 5.76
C SER A 819 -37.07 2.82 4.38
N ALA A 820 -37.43 4.06 4.04
CA ALA A 820 -37.04 4.73 2.81
C ALA A 820 -36.72 6.20 3.10
N LYS A 821 -35.89 6.83 2.27
CA LYS A 821 -35.58 8.27 2.43
C LYS A 821 -36.81 9.16 2.33
N ASN A 822 -37.71 8.86 1.40
CA ASN A 822 -38.92 9.64 1.17
C ASN A 822 -39.85 9.58 2.39
N ALA A 823 -39.90 8.42 3.06
CA ALA A 823 -40.61 8.21 4.31
C ALA A 823 -40.06 9.09 5.45
N LYS A 824 -38.74 9.22 5.56
CA LYS A 824 -38.07 10.03 6.59
C LYS A 824 -38.44 11.52 6.52
N ASN A 825 -38.70 12.04 5.32
CA ASN A 825 -38.99 13.47 5.08
C ASN A 825 -40.49 13.77 4.93
N ALA A 826 -41.35 12.76 4.96
CA ALA A 826 -42.79 12.94 4.79
C ALA A 826 -43.41 13.62 6.03
N LYS A 827 -44.18 14.70 5.79
CA LYS A 827 -44.92 15.43 6.84
C LYS A 827 -46.26 14.77 7.21
N THR A 828 -46.74 13.80 6.41
CA THR A 828 -48.08 13.17 6.50
C THR A 828 -48.03 11.64 6.64
N LEU A 829 -49.19 11.04 6.94
CA LEU A 829 -49.46 9.62 7.25
C LEU A 829 -49.15 8.59 6.13
N ASP A 830 -48.78 9.00 4.91
CA ASP A 830 -48.55 8.10 3.75
C ASP A 830 -47.17 7.40 3.79
N THR A 831 -46.67 7.08 4.97
CA THR A 831 -45.44 6.30 5.11
C THR A 831 -45.73 4.82 5.00
N THR A 832 -45.44 4.22 3.84
CA THR A 832 -45.62 2.78 3.57
C THR A 832 -44.39 1.94 3.96
N THR A 833 -43.74 2.26 5.08
CA THR A 833 -42.54 1.56 5.58
C THR A 833 -42.69 1.19 7.05
N ILE A 834 -41.90 0.22 7.53
CA ILE A 834 -41.99 -0.25 8.93
C ILE A 834 -41.54 0.83 9.92
N PHE A 835 -40.35 1.38 9.70
CA PHE A 835 -39.76 2.45 10.52
C PHE A 835 -39.91 3.79 9.82
N LYS A 836 -40.38 4.79 10.57
CA LYS A 836 -40.46 6.17 10.10
C LYS A 836 -39.08 6.80 9.95
N ASN A 837 -38.21 6.57 10.94
CA ASN A 837 -36.90 7.19 11.02
C ASN A 837 -35.77 6.16 11.20
N TYR A 838 -34.59 6.49 10.67
CA TYR A 838 -33.38 5.70 10.77
C TYR A 838 -32.17 6.60 10.48
N SER A 839 -30.99 6.18 10.91
CA SER A 839 -29.76 6.94 10.65
C SER A 839 -28.57 6.01 10.52
N LEU A 840 -27.53 6.49 9.85
CA LEU A 840 -26.21 5.92 10.01
C LEU A 840 -25.76 6.03 11.49
N GLY A 841 -24.89 5.10 11.90
CA GLY A 841 -24.12 5.24 13.14
C GLY A 841 -23.21 6.48 13.12
N ILE A 842 -22.64 6.83 14.26
CA ILE A 842 -21.87 8.08 14.38
C ILE A 842 -20.50 7.99 13.70
N SER A 843 -20.10 9.03 12.98
CA SER A 843 -18.74 9.15 12.44
C SER A 843 -17.98 10.22 13.19
N THR A 844 -16.84 9.85 13.77
CA THR A 844 -15.99 10.83 14.46
C THR A 844 -14.91 11.38 13.54
N ASN A 845 -14.51 10.63 12.50
CA ASN A 845 -13.28 10.83 11.72
C ASN A 845 -11.99 10.90 12.56
N ARG A 846 -12.05 10.70 13.87
CA ARG A 846 -10.94 10.81 14.83
C ARG A 846 -11.10 9.86 16.01
N ASP A 847 -11.42 8.59 15.73
CA ASP A 847 -11.68 7.59 16.78
C ASP A 847 -10.55 7.51 17.81
N GLY A 848 -9.29 7.58 17.37
CA GLY A 848 -8.12 7.60 18.25
C GLY A 848 -8.01 8.80 19.19
N VAL A 849 -8.88 9.81 19.05
CA VAL A 849 -9.01 10.94 20.00
C VAL A 849 -10.19 10.69 20.93
N VAL A 850 -11.37 10.42 20.37
CA VAL A 850 -12.65 10.47 21.11
C VAL A 850 -13.17 9.12 21.62
N TYR A 851 -12.51 8.01 21.30
CA TYR A 851 -12.85 6.68 21.81
C TYR A 851 -11.72 6.05 22.64
N ASP A 852 -12.04 5.47 23.79
CA ASP A 852 -11.09 4.67 24.56
C ASP A 852 -11.78 3.58 25.39
N PHE A 853 -11.04 2.51 25.74
CA PHE A 853 -11.51 1.59 26.79
C PHE A 853 -11.30 2.18 28.18
N ASN A 854 -10.26 3.00 28.36
CA ASN A 854 -9.93 3.67 29.61
C ASN A 854 -10.50 5.10 29.65
N TYR A 855 -11.39 5.33 30.61
CA TYR A 855 -12.07 6.61 30.82
C TYR A 855 -11.10 7.78 31.07
N GLN A 856 -10.04 7.58 31.86
CA GLN A 856 -9.10 8.64 32.22
C GLN A 856 -8.16 9.00 31.05
N THR A 857 -7.74 8.00 30.29
CA THR A 857 -6.94 8.22 29.06
C THR A 857 -7.73 9.00 28.02
N LEU A 858 -9.03 8.72 27.88
CA LEU A 858 -9.92 9.47 27.00
C LEU A 858 -9.95 10.96 27.38
N ILE A 859 -10.17 11.28 28.66
CA ILE A 859 -10.26 12.67 29.14
C ILE A 859 -8.99 13.45 28.78
N LYS A 860 -7.82 12.96 29.19
CA LYS A 860 -6.53 13.64 28.95
C LYS A 860 -6.31 13.92 27.46
N ARG A 861 -6.64 12.94 26.61
CA ARG A 861 -6.44 13.05 25.16
C ARG A 861 -7.42 14.04 24.52
N VAL A 862 -8.66 14.09 25.00
CA VAL A 862 -9.66 15.04 24.53
C VAL A 862 -9.31 16.48 24.94
N GLU A 863 -8.93 16.70 26.19
CA GLU A 863 -8.48 18.01 26.68
C GLU A 863 -7.30 18.54 25.85
N GLN A 864 -6.28 17.70 25.65
CA GLN A 864 -5.13 18.05 24.83
C GLN A 864 -5.51 18.37 23.37
N PHE A 865 -6.48 17.64 22.81
CA PHE A 865 -6.97 17.91 21.46
C PHE A 865 -7.71 19.26 21.39
N ILE A 866 -8.56 19.55 22.38
CA ILE A 866 -9.30 20.81 22.48
C ILE A 866 -8.33 21.99 22.57
N ASP A 867 -7.28 21.90 23.38
CA ASP A 867 -6.27 22.95 23.51
C ASP A 867 -5.55 23.23 22.19
N ASN A 868 -5.14 22.16 21.49
CA ASN A 868 -4.51 22.27 20.18
C ASN A 868 -5.47 22.90 19.16
N TYR A 869 -6.73 22.44 19.11
CA TYR A 869 -7.74 22.98 18.19
C TYR A 869 -8.03 24.46 18.47
N ASN A 870 -8.27 24.82 19.72
CA ASN A 870 -8.57 26.19 20.13
C ASN A 870 -7.39 27.14 19.87
N THR A 871 -6.15 26.64 19.96
CA THR A 871 -4.96 27.40 19.56
C THR A 871 -5.01 27.78 18.08
N GLU A 872 -5.41 26.85 17.21
CA GLU A 872 -5.55 27.12 15.77
C GLU A 872 -6.74 28.06 15.48
N VAL A 873 -7.87 27.92 16.20
CA VAL A 873 -9.01 28.86 16.11
C VAL A 873 -8.57 30.27 16.49
N PHE A 874 -7.84 30.42 17.60
CA PHE A 874 -7.31 31.71 18.03
C PHE A 874 -6.35 32.32 17.00
N ARG A 875 -5.40 31.52 16.48
CA ARG A 875 -4.49 31.95 15.40
C ARG A 875 -5.26 32.40 14.16
N TRP A 876 -6.36 31.71 13.81
CA TRP A 876 -7.18 32.01 12.63
C TRP A 876 -7.92 33.34 12.77
N ILE A 877 -8.55 33.58 13.93
CA ILE A 877 -9.25 34.84 14.24
C ILE A 877 -8.27 36.00 14.24
N ARG A 878 -7.12 35.86 14.91
CA ARG A 878 -6.09 36.91 14.96
C ARG A 878 -5.47 37.21 13.58
N GLY A 879 -5.44 36.22 12.69
CA GLY A 879 -4.91 36.34 11.33
C GLY A 879 -5.83 37.04 10.32
N GLY A 880 -7.02 37.51 10.73
CA GLY A 880 -7.91 38.29 9.87
C GLY A 880 -8.62 37.50 8.76
N HIS A 881 -8.71 36.17 8.89
CA HIS A 881 -9.46 35.28 7.98
C HIS A 881 -9.05 35.28 6.49
N SER A 882 -7.92 35.89 6.12
CA SER A 882 -7.65 36.25 4.71
C SER A 882 -6.82 35.22 3.91
N LYS A 883 -6.76 33.95 4.32
CA LYS A 883 -5.92 32.92 3.67
C LYS A 883 -6.70 31.66 3.30
N ASP A 884 -6.17 30.92 2.32
CA ASP A 884 -6.58 29.54 2.11
C ASP A 884 -6.33 28.73 3.40
N ILE A 885 -7.38 28.11 3.92
CA ILE A 885 -7.33 27.37 5.19
C ILE A 885 -6.27 26.26 5.15
N ASP A 886 -6.13 25.58 4.00
CA ASP A 886 -5.27 24.41 3.90
C ASP A 886 -3.78 24.84 3.95
N SER A 887 -3.45 26.05 3.51
CA SER A 887 -2.12 26.67 3.66
C SER A 887 -1.80 27.18 5.07
N PHE A 888 -2.82 27.37 5.92
CA PHE A 888 -2.69 27.96 7.25
C PHE A 888 -2.51 26.91 8.36
N LEU A 889 -3.21 25.77 8.24
CA LEU A 889 -3.33 24.78 9.29
C LEU A 889 -2.06 23.95 9.48
N SER A 890 -1.77 23.59 10.74
CA SER A 890 -0.83 22.52 11.05
C SER A 890 -1.52 21.15 10.97
N TYR A 891 -0.94 20.23 10.20
CA TYR A 891 -1.43 18.85 10.04
C TYR A 891 -0.75 17.83 10.95
N GLU A 892 0.22 18.25 11.76
CA GLU A 892 1.02 17.36 12.62
C GLU A 892 0.29 17.00 13.92
N LYS A 893 -0.44 17.95 14.50
CA LYS A 893 -1.02 17.82 15.85
C LYS A 893 -2.51 17.49 15.85
N ILE A 894 -3.23 17.85 14.79
CA ILE A 894 -4.69 17.74 14.72
C ILE A 894 -5.07 16.87 13.53
N LYS A 895 -5.91 15.87 13.80
CA LYS A 895 -6.58 15.11 12.74
C LYS A 895 -7.79 15.89 12.24
N TRP A 896 -7.60 16.59 11.12
CA TRP A 896 -8.61 17.44 10.53
C TRP A 896 -9.69 16.64 9.81
N SER A 897 -10.85 17.27 9.66
CA SER A 897 -11.95 16.84 8.80
C SER A 897 -12.54 18.07 8.13
N ARG A 898 -13.36 17.88 7.11
CA ARG A 898 -14.10 18.97 6.47
C ARG A 898 -14.96 19.75 7.48
N ASN A 899 -15.67 19.07 8.37
CA ASN A 899 -16.56 19.74 9.34
C ASN A 899 -15.76 20.47 10.42
N LEU A 900 -14.66 19.91 10.92
CA LEU A 900 -13.80 20.58 11.90
C LEU A 900 -13.13 21.83 11.31
N LYS A 901 -12.69 21.77 10.04
CA LYS A 901 -12.19 22.94 9.29
C LYS A 901 -13.28 24.01 9.14
N ARG A 902 -14.54 23.62 8.93
CA ARG A 902 -15.69 24.54 8.88
C ARG A 902 -15.93 25.21 10.23
N ASP A 903 -15.89 24.47 11.33
CA ASP A 903 -16.07 25.04 12.67
C ASP A 903 -14.94 26.02 13.02
N LEU A 904 -13.70 25.71 12.65
CA LEU A 904 -12.57 26.64 12.78
C LEU A 904 -12.76 27.91 11.94
N ARG A 905 -13.20 27.77 10.68
CA ARG A 905 -13.48 28.93 9.80
C ARG A 905 -14.49 29.87 10.42
N ASN A 906 -15.49 29.31 11.09
CA ASN A 906 -16.55 30.04 11.77
C ASN A 906 -16.13 30.57 13.16
N GLY A 907 -14.88 30.36 13.58
CA GLY A 907 -14.38 30.84 14.87
C GLY A 907 -14.95 30.11 16.09
N ARG A 908 -15.47 28.88 15.92
CA ARG A 908 -16.07 28.12 17.02
C ARG A 908 -14.99 27.46 17.88
N PHE A 909 -14.92 27.85 19.14
CA PHE A 909 -14.11 27.19 20.17
C PHE A 909 -14.78 25.91 20.68
N ALA A 910 -13.99 24.90 20.99
CA ALA A 910 -14.42 23.70 21.68
C ALA A 910 -14.24 23.87 23.20
N GLN A 911 -15.15 23.30 23.99
CA GLN A 911 -15.06 23.27 25.43
C GLN A 911 -15.12 21.83 25.92
N PHE A 912 -14.32 21.51 26.94
CA PHE A 912 -14.39 20.23 27.60
C PHE A 912 -15.60 20.16 28.53
N ASP A 913 -16.41 19.12 28.38
CA ASP A 913 -17.54 18.81 29.24
C ASP A 913 -17.58 17.31 29.51
N LYS A 914 -17.32 16.94 30.77
CA LYS A 914 -17.26 15.55 31.21
C LYS A 914 -18.60 14.81 31.07
N ASP A 915 -19.72 15.54 31.13
CA ASP A 915 -21.07 14.96 31.07
C ASP A 915 -21.44 14.51 29.64
N THR A 916 -20.64 14.90 28.65
CA THR A 916 -20.76 14.41 27.26
C THR A 916 -20.13 13.04 27.04
N ILE A 917 -19.44 12.48 28.04
CA ILE A 917 -18.84 11.14 27.93
C ILE A 917 -19.91 10.06 28.10
N ARG A 918 -20.02 9.18 27.10
CA ARG A 918 -21.06 8.15 27.01
C ARG A 918 -20.45 6.79 26.69
N GLN A 919 -21.17 5.71 26.99
CA GLN A 919 -20.82 4.38 26.49
C GLN A 919 -21.33 4.23 25.06
N SER A 920 -20.50 3.67 24.20
CA SER A 920 -20.82 3.49 22.79
C SER A 920 -20.38 2.12 22.30
N LEU A 921 -21.24 1.51 21.49
CA LEU A 921 -20.95 0.25 20.82
C LEU A 921 -20.00 0.53 19.65
N TYR A 922 -18.71 0.32 19.89
CA TYR A 922 -17.66 0.63 18.92
C TYR A 922 -17.59 -0.44 17.81
N ARG A 923 -17.64 -1.72 18.17
CA ARG A 923 -17.69 -2.90 17.28
C ARG A 923 -18.64 -3.95 17.89
N PRO A 924 -18.98 -5.07 17.22
CA PRO A 924 -19.85 -6.08 17.81
C PRO A 924 -19.22 -6.60 19.10
N PHE A 925 -20.00 -6.58 20.18
CA PHE A 925 -19.56 -7.01 21.52
C PHE A 925 -18.34 -6.25 22.07
N SER A 926 -18.10 -5.02 21.59
CA SER A 926 -16.99 -4.18 22.03
C SER A 926 -17.49 -2.77 22.37
N THR A 927 -17.67 -2.54 23.67
CA THR A 927 -18.08 -1.25 24.23
C THR A 927 -16.87 -0.39 24.57
N LYS A 928 -16.93 0.90 24.25
CA LYS A 928 -15.91 1.90 24.61
C LYS A 928 -16.55 3.16 25.19
N TRP A 929 -15.76 3.92 25.93
CA TRP A 929 -16.08 5.30 26.26
C TRP A 929 -15.93 6.17 25.02
N LEU A 930 -16.89 7.05 24.80
CA LEU A 930 -16.97 8.02 23.72
C LEU A 930 -17.14 9.42 24.30
N TYR A 931 -16.33 10.38 23.84
CA TYR A 931 -16.60 11.79 24.07
C TYR A 931 -17.57 12.34 23.00
N TYR A 932 -18.87 12.40 23.33
CA TYR A 932 -19.95 12.68 22.38
C TYR A 932 -20.30 14.18 22.31
N ALA A 933 -19.37 15.00 21.81
CA ALA A 933 -19.54 16.45 21.66
C ALA A 933 -19.65 16.89 20.19
N ASP A 934 -20.42 17.95 19.93
CA ASP A 934 -20.76 18.45 18.58
C ASP A 934 -19.54 18.76 17.69
N ILE A 935 -18.50 19.42 18.21
CA ILE A 935 -17.31 19.78 17.42
C ILE A 935 -16.39 18.57 17.20
N LEU A 936 -16.32 17.66 18.18
CA LEU A 936 -15.36 16.55 18.17
C LEU A 936 -15.91 15.30 17.48
N VAL A 937 -17.23 15.14 17.37
CA VAL A 937 -17.88 14.10 16.57
C VAL A 937 -18.28 14.69 15.22
N ASP A 938 -17.62 14.24 14.14
CA ASP A 938 -17.75 14.85 12.82
C ASP A 938 -19.17 14.81 12.23
N GLU A 939 -19.84 13.66 12.36
CA GLU A 939 -21.22 13.46 11.93
C GLU A 939 -21.94 12.64 13.03
N ARG A 940 -22.80 13.30 13.80
CA ARG A 940 -23.60 12.67 14.86
C ARG A 940 -24.81 11.88 14.32
N GLY A 941 -25.06 11.93 13.01
CA GLY A 941 -26.25 11.34 12.39
C GLY A 941 -27.51 11.86 13.08
N GLN A 942 -28.38 10.94 13.49
CA GLN A 942 -29.53 11.24 14.37
C GLN A 942 -29.40 10.60 15.75
N ALA A 943 -28.18 10.29 16.19
CA ALA A 943 -27.98 9.75 17.53
C ALA A 943 -28.48 10.70 18.63
N SER A 944 -28.48 12.03 18.41
CA SER A 944 -29.01 13.03 19.35
C SER A 944 -30.51 12.90 19.63
N ILE A 945 -31.28 12.35 18.68
CA ILE A 945 -32.72 12.12 18.85
C ILE A 945 -33.07 10.64 19.10
N PHE A 946 -32.08 9.74 19.04
CA PHE A 946 -32.25 8.32 19.37
C PHE A 946 -31.81 8.04 20.81
N PHE A 947 -30.72 8.68 21.23
CA PHE A 947 -30.07 8.55 22.55
C PHE A 947 -29.64 9.92 23.12
N PRO A 948 -30.56 10.90 23.27
CA PRO A 948 -30.23 12.25 23.75
C PRO A 948 -29.47 12.26 25.08
N ASN A 949 -29.86 11.38 26.02
CA ASN A 949 -29.30 11.33 27.38
C ASN A 949 -29.22 9.89 27.92
N VAL A 950 -28.55 9.70 29.07
CA VAL A 950 -28.36 8.38 29.68
C VAL A 950 -29.68 7.68 30.02
N ALA A 951 -30.74 8.43 30.36
CA ALA A 951 -32.06 7.85 30.63
C ALA A 951 -32.63 7.15 29.38
N SER A 952 -32.49 7.79 28.20
CA SER A 952 -32.93 7.18 26.94
C SER A 952 -32.16 5.91 26.55
N GLU A 953 -30.91 5.75 26.99
CA GLU A 953 -30.13 4.51 26.80
C GLU A 953 -30.70 3.34 27.63
N GLY A 954 -31.33 3.61 28.77
CA GLY A 954 -32.00 2.58 29.58
C GLY A 954 -33.28 2.05 28.92
N GLU A 955 -34.03 2.92 28.26
CA GLU A 955 -35.37 2.67 27.73
C GLU A 955 -35.40 2.22 26.25
N ASN A 956 -34.51 2.77 25.43
CA ASN A 956 -34.56 2.56 23.99
C ASN A 956 -33.79 1.31 23.57
N ALA A 957 -34.13 0.77 22.40
CA ALA A 957 -33.39 -0.28 21.73
C ALA A 957 -33.22 0.08 20.26
N VAL A 958 -32.06 -0.26 19.69
CA VAL A 958 -31.74 0.00 18.29
C VAL A 958 -31.34 -1.29 17.60
N ILE A 959 -31.95 -1.57 16.46
CA ILE A 959 -31.48 -2.61 15.55
C ILE A 959 -30.41 -1.97 14.67
N VAL A 960 -29.18 -2.47 14.80
CA VAL A 960 -28.04 -2.08 13.98
C VAL A 960 -27.89 -3.13 12.89
N VAL A 961 -28.17 -2.74 11.66
CA VAL A 961 -27.95 -3.61 10.50
C VAL A 961 -26.80 -3.11 9.68
N GLY A 962 -26.32 -4.00 8.84
CA GLY A 962 -25.48 -3.58 7.78
C GLY A 962 -26.14 -2.66 6.78
N GLY A 963 -25.53 -1.49 6.51
CA GLY A 963 -25.89 -0.67 5.37
C GLY A 963 -25.50 -1.33 4.04
N TYR A 964 -25.57 -0.54 2.97
CA TYR A 964 -25.29 -0.98 1.61
C TYR A 964 -23.84 -1.46 1.49
N GLY A 965 -23.63 -2.74 1.17
CA GLY A 965 -22.38 -3.38 1.50
C GLY A 965 -22.14 -4.70 0.76
N ARG A 966 -20.90 -4.95 0.38
CA ARG A 966 -20.54 -6.18 -0.36
C ARG A 966 -20.23 -7.37 0.55
N LYS A 967 -20.18 -7.15 1.86
CA LYS A 967 -19.88 -8.17 2.85
C LYS A 967 -21.14 -8.95 3.21
N GLU A 968 -20.96 -10.07 3.90
CA GLU A 968 -22.08 -10.83 4.45
C GLU A 968 -22.89 -9.93 5.39
N PHE A 969 -24.23 -10.01 5.28
CA PHE A 969 -25.15 -9.19 6.06
C PHE A 969 -24.89 -9.38 7.57
N ALA A 970 -24.77 -8.28 8.31
CA ALA A 970 -24.53 -8.28 9.75
C ALA A 970 -25.70 -7.59 10.48
N ILE A 971 -26.01 -8.07 11.68
CA ILE A 971 -27.06 -7.49 12.52
C ILE A 971 -26.73 -7.66 14.00
N LEU A 972 -26.96 -6.62 14.78
CA LEU A 972 -26.92 -6.68 16.25
C LEU A 972 -27.89 -5.65 16.84
N ALA A 973 -28.58 -6.00 17.93
CA ALA A 973 -29.34 -5.04 18.71
C ALA A 973 -28.48 -4.42 19.81
N SER A 974 -28.74 -3.16 20.15
CA SER A 974 -28.05 -2.47 21.24
C SER A 974 -28.96 -1.48 21.95
N LYS A 975 -28.50 -1.01 23.10
CA LYS A 975 -29.03 0.15 23.83
C LYS A 975 -28.06 1.34 23.82
N LEU A 976 -26.88 1.14 23.25
CA LEU A 976 -25.79 2.13 23.21
C LEU A 976 -25.73 2.81 21.86
N ILE A 977 -25.04 3.96 21.81
CA ILE A 977 -24.79 4.71 20.57
C ILE A 977 -23.87 3.88 19.65
N PRO A 978 -24.32 3.47 18.45
CA PRO A 978 -23.49 2.68 17.54
C PRO A 978 -22.51 3.54 16.73
N ASN A 979 -21.28 3.06 16.58
CA ASN A 979 -20.30 3.64 15.65
C ASN A 979 -20.71 3.40 14.18
N LEU A 980 -20.39 4.32 13.28
CA LEU A 980 -20.63 4.17 11.83
C LEU A 980 -19.98 2.90 11.29
N ASN A 981 -18.73 2.65 11.68
CA ASN A 981 -17.96 1.48 11.25
C ASN A 981 -18.12 0.33 12.25
N PHE A 982 -19.31 0.20 12.87
CA PHE A 982 -19.64 -0.88 13.79
C PHE A 982 -19.25 -2.25 13.22
N TYR A 983 -19.39 -2.45 11.91
CA TYR A 983 -18.80 -3.58 11.17
C TYR A 983 -18.21 -3.04 9.86
N ALA A 984 -17.78 -3.93 8.97
CA ALA A 984 -17.01 -3.57 7.77
C ALA A 984 -17.70 -2.55 6.83
N ASP A 985 -19.03 -2.59 6.68
CA ASP A 985 -19.78 -1.60 5.91
C ASP A 985 -20.47 -0.60 6.87
N PRO A 986 -20.84 0.61 6.43
CA PRO A 986 -21.45 1.62 7.31
C PRO A 986 -22.78 1.15 7.92
N ALA A 987 -22.86 1.18 9.25
CA ALA A 987 -24.00 0.69 10.00
C ALA A 987 -25.22 1.62 9.91
N GLN A 988 -26.39 1.01 9.75
CA GLN A 988 -27.69 1.68 9.75
C GLN A 988 -28.45 1.30 11.02
N CYS A 989 -29.00 2.30 11.69
CA CYS A 989 -29.58 2.24 13.01
C CYS A 989 -31.08 2.51 12.94
N PHE A 990 -31.86 1.53 13.40
CA PHE A 990 -33.32 1.57 13.45
C PHE A 990 -33.79 1.50 14.90
N PRO A 991 -34.02 2.65 15.56
CA PRO A 991 -34.41 2.68 16.96
C PRO A 991 -35.90 2.37 17.12
N PHE A 992 -36.29 1.86 18.29
CA PHE A 992 -37.70 1.71 18.65
C PHE A 992 -38.34 3.05 19.00
N TYR A 993 -37.66 3.88 19.80
CA TYR A 993 -38.10 5.23 20.16
C TYR A 993 -37.28 6.32 19.46
N THR A 994 -37.93 7.47 19.26
CA THR A 994 -37.30 8.75 18.93
C THR A 994 -37.73 9.82 19.93
N TYR A 995 -36.90 10.83 20.12
CA TYR A 995 -37.05 11.88 21.12
C TYR A 995 -36.79 13.27 20.50
N ASN A 996 -37.13 14.33 21.22
CA ASN A 996 -36.47 15.61 21.02
C ASN A 996 -35.02 15.55 21.54
N GLU A 997 -34.14 16.46 21.11
CA GLU A 997 -32.73 16.46 21.55
C GLU A 997 -32.54 16.68 23.06
N ASP A 998 -33.52 17.30 23.72
CA ASP A 998 -33.56 17.46 25.18
C ASP A 998 -34.02 16.18 25.93
N GLY A 999 -34.37 15.11 25.20
CA GLY A 999 -34.90 13.87 25.76
C GLY A 999 -36.40 13.86 26.00
N THR A 1000 -37.13 14.94 25.70
CA THR A 1000 -38.58 14.99 25.84
C THR A 1000 -39.28 14.33 24.64
N ASN A 1001 -40.62 14.23 24.71
CA ASN A 1001 -41.46 13.90 23.55
C ASN A 1001 -41.11 12.56 22.90
N ARG A 1002 -40.98 11.53 23.74
CA ARG A 1002 -40.74 10.14 23.33
C ARG A 1002 -41.86 9.66 22.41
N ARG A 1003 -41.48 9.13 21.24
CA ARG A 1003 -42.39 8.62 20.20
C ARG A 1003 -41.93 7.26 19.71
N GLU A 1004 -42.87 6.36 19.48
CA GLU A 1004 -42.60 5.09 18.80
C GLU A 1004 -42.25 5.36 17.33
N ASN A 1005 -41.23 4.68 16.84
CA ASN A 1005 -40.70 4.85 15.49
C ASN A 1005 -41.31 3.88 14.46
N ILE A 1006 -42.00 2.83 14.94
CA ILE A 1006 -42.82 1.97 14.08
C ILE A 1006 -44.05 2.74 13.62
N THR A 1007 -44.30 2.74 12.32
CA THR A 1007 -45.41 3.50 11.72
C THR A 1007 -46.77 2.88 12.06
N ASP A 1008 -47.80 3.72 12.15
CA ASP A 1008 -49.17 3.24 12.35
C ASP A 1008 -49.69 2.48 11.11
N TRP A 1009 -49.16 2.82 9.92
CA TRP A 1009 -49.41 2.05 8.70
C TRP A 1009 -48.90 0.62 8.84
N ALA A 1010 -47.65 0.41 9.27
CA ALA A 1010 -47.10 -0.92 9.46
C ALA A 1010 -47.89 -1.67 10.53
N LEU A 1011 -48.23 -1.01 11.65
CA LEU A 1011 -49.11 -1.61 12.67
C LEU A 1011 -50.43 -2.11 12.06
N THR A 1012 -51.06 -1.30 11.22
CA THR A 1012 -52.31 -1.67 10.52
C THR A 1012 -52.11 -2.88 9.60
N GLN A 1013 -51.02 -2.96 8.83
CA GLN A 1013 -50.73 -4.11 7.96
C GLN A 1013 -50.61 -5.41 8.77
N PHE A 1014 -49.88 -5.37 9.89
CA PHE A 1014 -49.69 -6.53 10.75
C PHE A 1014 -50.96 -6.91 11.51
N GLN A 1015 -51.73 -5.94 12.01
CA GLN A 1015 -53.01 -6.19 12.68
C GLN A 1015 -54.06 -6.75 11.73
N THR A 1016 -54.09 -6.28 10.48
CA THR A 1016 -54.97 -6.83 9.44
C THR A 1016 -54.65 -8.30 9.17
N LYS A 1017 -53.38 -8.69 9.18
CA LYS A 1017 -52.96 -10.06 8.87
C LYS A 1017 -53.02 -11.03 10.06
N TYR A 1018 -52.67 -10.56 11.26
CA TYR A 1018 -52.49 -11.43 12.44
C TYR A 1018 -53.44 -11.11 13.60
N GLY A 1019 -54.22 -10.03 13.52
CA GLY A 1019 -55.25 -9.66 14.50
C GLY A 1019 -54.92 -8.41 15.32
N PRO A 1020 -55.92 -7.83 16.01
CA PRO A 1020 -55.83 -6.50 16.63
C PRO A 1020 -54.91 -6.42 17.86
N LEU A 1021 -54.50 -7.56 18.43
CA LEU A 1021 -53.63 -7.61 19.61
C LEU A 1021 -52.14 -7.37 19.28
N VAL A 1022 -51.76 -7.34 18.01
CA VAL A 1022 -50.38 -7.06 17.61
C VAL A 1022 -50.00 -5.65 18.04
N THR A 1023 -48.87 -5.55 18.73
CA THR A 1023 -48.26 -4.29 19.16
C THR A 1023 -47.07 -3.90 18.29
N LYS A 1024 -46.60 -2.66 18.39
CA LYS A 1024 -45.38 -2.22 17.71
C LYS A 1024 -44.12 -2.91 18.23
N TRP A 1025 -44.07 -3.30 19.50
CA TRP A 1025 -42.99 -4.12 20.04
C TRP A 1025 -42.98 -5.52 19.41
N ASP A 1026 -44.14 -6.12 19.15
CA ASP A 1026 -44.20 -7.39 18.43
C ASP A 1026 -43.60 -7.26 17.03
N ILE A 1027 -43.92 -6.17 16.31
CA ILE A 1027 -43.34 -5.88 14.99
C ILE A 1027 -41.82 -5.71 15.09
N PHE A 1028 -41.32 -4.97 16.08
CA PHE A 1028 -39.89 -4.74 16.27
C PHE A 1028 -39.12 -6.05 16.52
N HIS A 1029 -39.64 -6.92 17.40
CA HIS A 1029 -39.04 -8.23 17.65
C HIS A 1029 -39.16 -9.16 16.45
N TYR A 1030 -40.30 -9.16 15.76
CA TYR A 1030 -40.51 -9.92 14.53
C TYR A 1030 -39.48 -9.55 13.45
N VAL A 1031 -39.25 -8.26 13.22
CA VAL A 1031 -38.20 -7.78 12.29
C VAL A 1031 -36.84 -8.34 12.70
N TYR A 1032 -36.49 -8.25 13.98
CA TYR A 1032 -35.20 -8.77 14.46
C TYR A 1032 -35.05 -10.28 14.24
N ALA A 1033 -36.12 -11.07 14.45
CA ALA A 1033 -36.11 -12.51 14.17
C ALA A 1033 -35.98 -12.81 12.67
N MET A 1034 -36.73 -12.12 11.81
CA MET A 1034 -36.66 -12.32 10.36
C MET A 1034 -35.27 -12.02 9.80
N LEU A 1035 -34.61 -10.99 10.32
CA LEU A 1035 -33.25 -10.63 9.92
C LEU A 1035 -32.20 -11.68 10.38
N HIS A 1036 -32.51 -12.52 11.36
CA HIS A 1036 -31.70 -13.66 11.77
C HIS A 1036 -32.09 -14.97 11.08
N HIS A 1037 -33.25 -15.04 10.41
CA HIS A 1037 -33.77 -16.27 9.83
C HIS A 1037 -32.86 -16.79 8.70
N PRO A 1038 -32.30 -18.03 8.81
CA PRO A 1038 -31.29 -18.53 7.86
C PRO A 1038 -31.77 -18.52 6.40
N GLN A 1039 -32.98 -19.04 6.14
CA GLN A 1039 -33.52 -19.09 4.78
C GLN A 1039 -33.73 -17.69 4.17
N TYR A 1040 -34.05 -16.68 4.98
CA TYR A 1040 -34.20 -15.31 4.49
C TYR A 1040 -32.83 -14.74 4.10
N ARG A 1041 -31.83 -14.90 4.97
CA ARG A 1041 -30.46 -14.43 4.71
C ARG A 1041 -29.82 -15.12 3.52
N GLU A 1042 -30.00 -16.43 3.38
CA GLU A 1042 -29.45 -17.22 2.27
C GLU A 1042 -30.14 -16.89 0.94
N ARG A 1043 -31.48 -16.90 0.93
CA ARG A 1043 -32.26 -16.66 -0.31
C ARG A 1043 -32.08 -15.25 -0.86
N TYR A 1044 -31.95 -14.26 0.02
CA TYR A 1044 -31.87 -12.84 -0.34
C TYR A 1044 -30.48 -12.24 -0.12
N ALA A 1045 -29.43 -13.06 -0.02
CA ALA A 1045 -28.07 -12.61 0.25
C ALA A 1045 -27.59 -11.51 -0.72
N GLU A 1046 -27.86 -11.65 -2.02
CA GLU A 1046 -27.48 -10.65 -3.03
C GLU A 1046 -28.34 -9.38 -2.97
N ASN A 1047 -29.62 -9.50 -2.60
CA ASN A 1047 -30.47 -8.33 -2.38
C ASN A 1047 -30.01 -7.53 -1.15
N LEU A 1048 -29.72 -8.22 -0.03
CA LEU A 1048 -29.28 -7.61 1.24
C LEU A 1048 -27.93 -6.90 1.15
N LYS A 1049 -27.11 -7.22 0.15
CA LYS A 1049 -25.88 -6.48 -0.16
C LYS A 1049 -26.14 -5.10 -0.78
N ARG A 1050 -27.33 -4.90 -1.38
CA ARG A 1050 -27.63 -3.75 -2.25
C ARG A 1050 -28.72 -2.85 -1.74
N ASP A 1051 -29.69 -3.41 -1.03
CA ASP A 1051 -30.84 -2.70 -0.49
C ASP A 1051 -30.91 -2.86 1.03
N LEU A 1052 -31.56 -1.90 1.69
CA LEU A 1052 -32.00 -2.12 3.06
C LEU A 1052 -32.96 -3.33 3.11
N PRO A 1053 -33.03 -4.06 4.23
CA PRO A 1053 -33.88 -5.24 4.29
C PRO A 1053 -35.35 -4.92 4.04
N HIS A 1054 -36.01 -5.81 3.29
CA HIS A 1054 -37.46 -5.81 3.14
C HIS A 1054 -38.02 -7.06 3.81
N ILE A 1055 -38.98 -6.88 4.70
CA ILE A 1055 -39.46 -7.91 5.61
C ILE A 1055 -40.74 -8.53 5.04
N PRO A 1056 -40.75 -9.84 4.72
CA PRO A 1056 -41.96 -10.51 4.27
C PRO A 1056 -42.97 -10.63 5.42
N LEU A 1057 -44.24 -10.82 5.10
CA LEU A 1057 -45.26 -11.22 6.06
C LEU A 1057 -45.50 -12.73 5.97
N LEU A 1058 -45.23 -13.48 7.03
CA LEU A 1058 -45.51 -14.92 7.13
C LEU A 1058 -46.99 -15.26 6.89
N HIS A 1059 -47.26 -16.51 6.52
CA HIS A 1059 -48.61 -16.94 6.12
C HIS A 1059 -49.56 -17.14 7.30
N THR A 1060 -49.05 -17.62 8.44
CA THR A 1060 -49.87 -17.96 9.62
C THR A 1060 -49.54 -17.08 10.81
N ARG A 1061 -50.52 -16.92 11.70
CA ARG A 1061 -50.38 -16.12 12.92
C ARG A 1061 -49.41 -16.78 13.90
N GLU A 1062 -49.45 -18.10 14.02
CA GLU A 1062 -48.61 -18.88 14.92
C GLU A 1062 -47.12 -18.73 14.56
N ALA A 1063 -46.81 -18.68 13.26
CA ALA A 1063 -45.45 -18.44 12.78
C ALA A 1063 -44.97 -17.02 13.10
N PHE A 1064 -45.85 -16.01 12.93
CA PHE A 1064 -45.56 -14.64 13.35
C PHE A 1064 -45.29 -14.56 14.86
N GLU A 1065 -46.17 -15.09 15.70
CA GLU A 1065 -46.02 -15.08 17.16
C GLU A 1065 -44.76 -15.82 17.61
N SER A 1066 -44.41 -16.93 16.96
CA SER A 1066 -43.15 -17.65 17.21
C SER A 1066 -41.92 -16.78 16.90
N CYS A 1067 -41.92 -16.08 15.75
CA CYS A 1067 -40.86 -15.14 15.40
C CYS A 1067 -40.79 -13.97 16.39
N VAL A 1068 -41.92 -13.46 16.89
CA VAL A 1068 -41.92 -12.41 17.93
C VAL A 1068 -41.22 -12.90 19.20
N GLN A 1069 -41.55 -14.09 19.69
CA GLN A 1069 -40.92 -14.64 20.90
C GLN A 1069 -39.42 -14.87 20.71
N ILE A 1070 -39.03 -15.48 19.59
CA ILE A 1070 -37.61 -15.71 19.25
C ILE A 1070 -36.86 -14.38 19.15
N GLY A 1071 -37.43 -13.40 18.45
CA GLY A 1071 -36.82 -12.07 18.29
C GLY A 1071 -36.61 -11.36 19.61
N LYS A 1072 -37.59 -11.44 20.51
CA LYS A 1072 -37.49 -10.89 21.88
C LYS A 1072 -36.37 -11.57 22.68
N GLN A 1073 -36.28 -12.89 22.64
CA GLN A 1073 -35.23 -13.65 23.32
C GLN A 1073 -33.84 -13.33 22.77
N LEU A 1074 -33.66 -13.36 21.44
CA LEU A 1074 -32.40 -13.02 20.77
C LEU A 1074 -31.96 -11.59 21.10
N MET A 1075 -32.88 -10.63 21.04
CA MET A 1075 -32.57 -9.23 21.33
C MET A 1075 -32.13 -9.05 22.78
N ASN A 1076 -32.81 -9.70 23.72
CA ASN A 1076 -32.43 -9.65 25.13
C ASN A 1076 -31.04 -10.26 25.38
N MET A 1077 -30.71 -11.38 24.73
CA MET A 1077 -29.37 -11.97 24.83
C MET A 1077 -28.29 -11.05 24.24
N HIS A 1078 -28.56 -10.46 23.07
CA HIS A 1078 -27.57 -9.61 22.39
C HIS A 1078 -27.37 -8.25 23.05
N ILE A 1079 -28.39 -7.67 23.67
CA ILE A 1079 -28.26 -6.43 24.44
C ILE A 1079 -27.49 -6.69 25.74
N ASN A 1080 -27.74 -7.81 26.41
CA ASN A 1080 -27.14 -8.15 27.70
C ASN A 1080 -26.00 -9.17 27.57
N TYR A 1081 -25.23 -9.11 26.48
CA TYR A 1081 -24.23 -10.13 26.15
C TYR A 1081 -23.14 -10.28 27.23
N GLU A 1082 -22.83 -9.20 27.97
CA GLU A 1082 -21.85 -9.19 29.06
C GLU A 1082 -22.34 -9.92 30.33
N GLN A 1083 -23.64 -10.22 30.41
CA GLN A 1083 -24.28 -10.91 31.53
C GLN A 1083 -24.57 -12.39 31.21
N ALA A 1084 -24.08 -12.89 30.07
CA ALA A 1084 -24.29 -14.27 29.67
C ALA A 1084 -23.68 -15.24 30.70
N LYS A 1085 -24.38 -16.35 30.96
CA LYS A 1085 -23.85 -17.42 31.81
C LYS A 1085 -22.69 -18.11 31.10
N GLU A 1086 -21.65 -18.45 31.86
CA GLU A 1086 -20.52 -19.23 31.35
C GLU A 1086 -21.01 -20.57 30.78
N TYR A 1087 -20.40 -20.99 29.67
CA TYR A 1087 -20.70 -22.27 29.04
C TYR A 1087 -20.23 -23.41 29.94
N SER A 1088 -21.13 -24.32 30.31
CA SER A 1088 -20.89 -25.32 31.37
C SER A 1088 -19.78 -26.34 31.10
N LYS A 1089 -19.28 -26.43 29.86
CA LYS A 1089 -18.16 -27.31 29.48
C LYS A 1089 -16.86 -26.53 29.24
N LEU A 1090 -16.84 -25.24 29.55
CA LEU A 1090 -15.64 -24.42 29.45
C LEU A 1090 -14.77 -24.72 30.68
N GLU A 1091 -13.53 -25.14 30.43
CA GLU A 1091 -12.51 -25.37 31.45
C GLU A 1091 -11.47 -24.25 31.40
N TRP A 1092 -10.93 -23.95 32.56
CA TRP A 1092 -9.88 -22.96 32.77
C TRP A 1092 -8.55 -23.68 32.95
N PHE A 1093 -7.61 -23.42 32.05
CA PHE A 1093 -6.26 -23.97 32.12
C PHE A 1093 -5.30 -22.88 32.57
N GLU A 1094 -4.89 -22.94 33.82
CA GLU A 1094 -3.86 -22.07 34.39
C GLU A 1094 -2.48 -22.67 34.16
N ASN A 1095 -1.51 -21.87 33.73
CA ASN A 1095 -0.14 -22.34 33.50
C ASN A 1095 0.65 -22.36 34.80
N GLU A 1096 1.04 -23.56 35.23
CA GLU A 1096 1.90 -23.75 36.41
C GLU A 1096 3.24 -23.01 36.25
N GLY A 1097 3.63 -22.26 37.27
CA GLY A 1097 4.87 -21.46 37.29
C GLY A 1097 4.76 -20.05 36.72
N VAL A 1098 3.59 -19.65 36.20
CA VAL A 1098 3.31 -18.26 35.79
C VAL A 1098 2.29 -17.64 36.76
N PRO A 1099 2.56 -16.47 37.37
CA PRO A 1099 1.58 -15.79 38.21
C PRO A 1099 0.29 -15.51 37.44
N PHE A 1100 -0.85 -15.89 38.04
CA PHE A 1100 -2.16 -15.66 37.45
C PHE A 1100 -2.40 -14.17 37.20
N SER A 1101 -2.88 -13.82 36.00
CA SER A 1101 -3.15 -12.44 35.61
C SER A 1101 -4.43 -12.34 34.78
N TRP A 1102 -5.21 -11.29 35.03
CA TRP A 1102 -6.35 -10.91 34.19
C TRP A 1102 -5.97 -10.00 33.02
N ARG A 1103 -4.72 -9.53 32.97
CA ARG A 1103 -4.26 -8.59 31.95
C ARG A 1103 -4.16 -9.30 30.60
N VAL A 1104 -4.78 -8.71 29.58
CA VAL A 1104 -4.74 -9.19 28.20
C VAL A 1104 -3.89 -8.25 27.38
N GLU A 1105 -2.87 -8.78 26.72
CA GLU A 1105 -2.14 -8.05 25.68
C GLU A 1105 -2.66 -8.41 24.29
N LYS A 1106 -2.82 -9.70 24.01
CA LYS A 1106 -3.39 -10.21 22.77
C LYS A 1106 -3.88 -11.64 22.91
N MET A 1107 -5.19 -11.83 22.79
CA MET A 1107 -5.80 -13.16 22.74
C MET A 1107 -5.48 -13.86 21.42
N ARG A 1108 -5.39 -15.19 21.43
CA ARG A 1108 -5.17 -16.00 20.22
C ARG A 1108 -5.94 -17.32 20.32
N LEU A 1109 -6.38 -17.83 19.18
CA LEU A 1109 -6.90 -19.20 19.09
C LEU A 1109 -5.75 -20.20 18.94
N SER A 1110 -5.91 -21.38 19.52
CA SER A 1110 -5.11 -22.55 19.17
C SER A 1110 -5.27 -22.90 17.70
N ASN A 1111 -4.33 -23.66 17.13
CA ASN A 1111 -4.36 -24.03 15.71
C ASN A 1111 -5.62 -24.80 15.30
N ASP A 1112 -6.18 -25.60 16.21
CA ASP A 1112 -7.43 -26.35 16.03
C ASP A 1112 -8.69 -25.55 16.43
N LYS A 1113 -8.52 -24.30 16.87
CA LYS A 1113 -9.58 -23.38 17.34
C LYS A 1113 -10.43 -23.90 18.50
N ARG A 1114 -9.93 -24.85 19.29
CA ARG A 1114 -10.64 -25.37 20.48
C ARG A 1114 -10.28 -24.65 21.76
N VAL A 1115 -9.20 -23.89 21.81
CA VAL A 1115 -8.74 -23.18 23.00
C VAL A 1115 -8.46 -21.72 22.64
N VAL A 1116 -8.92 -20.81 23.49
CA VAL A 1116 -8.49 -19.42 23.48
C VAL A 1116 -7.36 -19.26 24.48
N VAL A 1117 -6.20 -18.84 24.00
CA VAL A 1117 -5.10 -18.36 24.84
C VAL A 1117 -5.40 -16.91 25.18
N VAL A 1118 -5.73 -16.65 26.45
CA VAL A 1118 -6.10 -15.31 26.94
C VAL A 1118 -4.83 -14.49 27.17
N ASN A 1119 -3.87 -15.07 27.89
CA ASN A 1119 -2.54 -14.54 28.15
C ASN A 1119 -1.58 -15.69 28.53
N ASP A 1120 -0.39 -15.37 29.03
CA ASP A 1120 0.62 -16.37 29.42
C ASP A 1120 0.21 -17.20 30.65
N SER A 1121 -0.75 -16.73 31.45
CA SER A 1121 -1.21 -17.44 32.65
C SER A 1121 -2.49 -18.25 32.44
N LEU A 1122 -3.34 -17.88 31.47
CA LEU A 1122 -4.70 -18.42 31.32
C LEU A 1122 -5.03 -18.84 29.88
N ARG A 1123 -5.61 -20.04 29.75
CA ARG A 1123 -6.25 -20.53 28.53
C ARG A 1123 -7.65 -21.06 28.85
N LEU A 1124 -8.58 -20.92 27.90
CA LEU A 1124 -9.99 -21.33 28.06
C LEU A 1124 -10.39 -22.30 26.95
N GLY A 1125 -10.98 -23.44 27.31
CA GLY A 1125 -11.49 -24.42 26.35
C GLY A 1125 -12.07 -25.68 27.04
N PRO A 1126 -12.61 -26.66 26.31
CA PRO A 1126 -12.81 -26.64 24.86
C PRO A 1126 -13.95 -25.70 24.43
N ILE A 1127 -13.71 -24.97 23.36
CA ILE A 1127 -14.71 -24.12 22.69
C ILE A 1127 -15.46 -24.98 21.68
N PRO A 1128 -16.81 -24.98 21.71
CA PRO A 1128 -17.60 -25.73 20.73
C PRO A 1128 -17.41 -25.13 19.31
N PRO A 1129 -17.22 -25.95 18.26
CA PRO A 1129 -17.10 -25.47 16.88
C PRO A 1129 -18.25 -24.56 16.43
N GLU A 1130 -19.45 -24.82 16.93
CA GLU A 1130 -20.68 -24.06 16.67
C GLU A 1130 -20.56 -22.59 17.07
N CYS A 1131 -19.66 -22.24 18.01
CA CYS A 1131 -19.37 -20.86 18.39
C CYS A 1131 -18.92 -20.00 17.19
N PHE A 1132 -18.23 -20.61 16.22
CA PHE A 1132 -17.74 -19.92 15.03
C PHE A 1132 -18.81 -19.78 13.92
N GLU A 1133 -19.94 -20.46 14.04
CA GLU A 1133 -21.05 -20.37 13.09
C GLU A 1133 -21.87 -19.08 13.28
N TYR A 1134 -21.94 -18.55 14.51
CA TYR A 1134 -22.58 -17.26 14.75
C TYR A 1134 -21.69 -16.11 14.29
N ARG A 1135 -21.94 -15.65 13.06
CA ARG A 1135 -21.13 -14.65 12.36
C ARG A 1135 -21.86 -13.31 12.20
N LEU A 1136 -21.13 -12.24 12.50
CA LEU A 1136 -21.52 -10.86 12.21
C LEU A 1136 -20.62 -10.33 11.10
N GLY A 1137 -21.13 -10.44 9.87
CA GLY A 1137 -20.34 -10.24 8.67
C GLY A 1137 -19.32 -11.35 8.49
N ASN A 1138 -18.06 -11.00 8.26
CA ASN A 1138 -17.01 -11.96 7.93
C ASN A 1138 -16.31 -12.60 9.14
N ARG A 1139 -16.71 -12.28 10.37
CA ARG A 1139 -16.09 -12.75 11.62
C ARG A 1139 -17.14 -13.40 12.52
N SER A 1140 -16.75 -14.43 13.27
CA SER A 1140 -17.60 -14.93 14.36
C SER A 1140 -17.72 -13.92 15.48
N ALA A 1141 -18.71 -14.07 16.36
CA ALA A 1141 -18.82 -13.26 17.57
C ALA A 1141 -17.54 -13.30 18.43
N LEU A 1142 -16.92 -14.48 18.54
CA LEU A 1142 -15.67 -14.67 19.28
C LEU A 1142 -14.48 -13.98 18.59
N ASP A 1143 -14.38 -14.05 17.26
CA ASP A 1143 -13.33 -13.35 16.48
C ASP A 1143 -13.43 -11.81 16.53
N TRP A 1144 -14.52 -11.25 17.06
CA TRP A 1144 -14.65 -9.81 17.31
C TRP A 1144 -14.10 -9.41 18.68
N VAL A 1145 -14.16 -10.32 19.67
CA VAL A 1145 -13.61 -10.12 21.01
C VAL A 1145 -12.09 -10.32 21.01
N ILE A 1146 -11.61 -11.29 20.22
CA ILE A 1146 -10.18 -11.55 19.95
C ILE A 1146 -9.60 -10.51 18.99
#